data_AF-A6X548-F1
#
_entry.id   AF-A6X548-F1
#
_cell.length_a   1.000
_cell.length_b   1.000
_cell.length_c   1.000
_cell.angle_alpha   90.00
_cell.angle_beta   90.00
_cell.angle_gamma   90.00
#
_symmetry.space_group_name_H-M   'P 1'
#
loop_
_entity.id
_entity.type
_entity.pdbx_description
1 polymer ?
#
loop_
_entity_poly.entity_id
_entity_poly.type
_entity_poly.pdbx_seq_one_letter_code
_entity_poly.pdbx_strand_id
1 'polypeptide(L)'
;MSLIDDEVPSTPPATSTRHSGWLKRYQHFLFPIAGIAIALLAIYVLENLLQNTSRTETLAAFHNISWMTLGLAVFFTVLSYAAVALYDVVAVDTIAPNQIPRRIAAVAGAAGYAISNALGFSLLTGGALRYRIYAAEGVSLADIGKIVGTSWFAIWFALIIMVGAALLIDPQDVPWLSAIDSRIDIVAGIAILGGIGWLIYWLSHGQRSFTVGSFSLRLPNSKGALTQIFAGLVDVGAAAATLYVLMPADAVPSFAVFALVYVIAIVLGIASHAPGGLGAFEATIIAGLGLGGKPDAIAGLLAYRLIYTVMPLVVATAGILIWEIMRRRHMLGKQARFAKRLVEPLIPSLSASIIFLGGIILLVSGATPDLRYRVKLLSDIVPESFMEMSHLAASLVGVALLIVARGLSKRLARAWVAALILLLSGAVFSLAKGLDWEEATILCISAFTLWGFRDSFYRRPISGPFDLSWNWIATVGTTVLVSTWLGFFVYRHVEYSNDLWWDFAWNGNAPRFLRATVLVFAVVAAVGLYSIINRAGHRKRKVDYSIPDAVPDLVAQWPHTDAALAMLGDKQFLLAPDKSAFIMYAQSGGSLIALGEPIGQGQTAKELAWSFHALADELALRTVFYGVGPQSLPLFLDMGLIALKLGEVARVDLTNFSLDGPRRQPFRYADRKIDKDGLTFEIIPAADVPPLIPRLREISDAWLDFKSGSEKGFSLGYFDDEYMKRFDVAVLKSDGEIVAFANMWRGADKYEITVDLMRYMPNVHKLLMDALFAKLLMASKEEGYKWFNLGAAPLSGLSGSRLASRWNRFGSFIYKRGADLYHFDGLKAFKEKFDPVWTPHYMVCPGGLETPRALLDATTLINGSPLEFIRK
;
A
#
# COMPACT_ATOMS: atom_id res chain seq x y z
N MET A 1 -61.64 -0.81 44.86
CA MET A 1 -61.84 -2.08 44.14
C MET A 1 -61.59 -1.80 42.67
N SER A 2 -60.56 -2.23 41.96
CA SER A 2 -59.32 -3.01 42.16
C SER A 2 -58.49 -2.69 40.90
N LEU A 3 -57.36 -2.00 41.01
CA LEU A 3 -56.01 -2.55 40.77
C LEU A 3 -55.93 -3.63 39.66
N ILE A 4 -55.42 -3.26 38.48
CA ILE A 4 -54.72 -4.14 37.53
C ILE A 4 -53.53 -3.36 36.96
N ASP A 5 -52.39 -4.05 36.91
CA ASP A 5 -51.03 -3.59 36.76
C ASP A 5 -50.65 -3.11 35.35
N ASP A 6 -49.92 -1.98 35.28
CA ASP A 6 -49.10 -1.59 34.13
C ASP A 6 -47.66 -2.10 34.35
N GLU A 7 -47.30 -3.19 33.69
CA GLU A 7 -45.92 -3.66 33.56
C GLU A 7 -45.12 -2.71 32.66
N VAL A 8 -44.27 -1.90 33.29
CA VAL A 8 -43.17 -1.20 32.63
C VAL A 8 -42.10 -2.21 32.20
N PRO A 9 -41.65 -2.24 30.93
CA PRO A 9 -40.50 -3.06 30.55
C PRO A 9 -39.24 -2.46 31.19
N SER A 10 -38.66 -3.20 32.13
CA SER A 10 -37.39 -2.87 32.77
C SER A 10 -36.25 -2.86 31.73
N THR A 11 -35.60 -1.71 31.60
CA THR A 11 -34.32 -1.57 30.91
C THR A 11 -33.26 -2.43 31.60
N PRO A 12 -32.50 -3.29 30.88
CA PRO A 12 -31.41 -4.02 31.51
C PRO A 12 -30.27 -3.07 31.89
N PRO A 13 -29.58 -3.29 33.02
CA PRO A 13 -28.49 -2.42 33.45
C PRO A 13 -27.31 -2.53 32.46
N ALA A 14 -26.87 -1.37 31.97
CA ALA A 14 -25.66 -1.24 31.18
C ALA A 14 -24.43 -1.58 32.03
N THR A 15 -24.01 -2.85 32.00
CA THR A 15 -22.69 -3.26 32.50
C THR A 15 -21.62 -2.75 31.54
N SER A 16 -21.13 -1.55 31.82
CA SER A 16 -19.94 -1.00 31.17
C SER A 16 -18.71 -1.85 31.54
N THR A 17 -18.37 -2.83 30.70
CA THR A 17 -17.06 -3.50 30.75
C THR A 17 -15.99 -2.56 30.19
N ARG A 18 -15.61 -1.59 31.03
CA ARG A 18 -14.57 -0.58 30.75
C ARG A 18 -13.16 -1.13 30.98
N HIS A 19 -12.85 -2.34 30.52
CA HIS A 19 -11.49 -2.90 30.58
C HIS A 19 -11.18 -3.77 29.35
N SER A 20 -10.93 -3.15 28.18
CA SER A 20 -10.14 -3.78 27.10
C SER A 20 -9.53 -2.81 26.07
N GLY A 21 -9.77 -1.50 26.19
CA GLY A 21 -9.28 -0.51 25.21
C GLY A 21 -7.76 -0.31 25.22
N TRP A 22 -7.10 -0.49 26.37
CA TRP A 22 -5.65 -0.30 26.49
C TRP A 22 -4.87 -1.44 25.80
N LEU A 23 -5.26 -2.70 26.01
CA LEU A 23 -4.62 -3.85 25.35
C LEU A 23 -4.73 -3.79 23.82
N LYS A 24 -5.88 -3.39 23.26
CA LYS A 24 -6.07 -3.28 21.80
C LYS A 24 -5.17 -2.22 21.14
N ARG A 25 -4.79 -1.17 21.89
CA ARG A 25 -3.89 -0.11 21.41
C ARG A 25 -2.42 -0.58 21.35
N TYR A 26 -2.01 -1.48 22.23
CA TYR A 26 -0.65 -2.04 22.26
C TYR A 26 -0.49 -3.39 21.54
N GLN A 27 -1.58 -4.07 21.20
CA GLN A 27 -1.56 -5.32 20.41
C GLN A 27 -0.81 -5.19 19.07
N HIS A 28 -0.81 -4.01 18.45
CA HIS A 28 -0.09 -3.78 17.20
C HIS A 28 1.44 -3.69 17.38
N PHE A 29 1.92 -3.44 18.59
CA PHE A 29 3.36 -3.37 18.93
C PHE A 29 3.88 -4.66 19.57
N LEU A 30 3.00 -5.47 20.20
CA LEU A 30 3.38 -6.71 20.87
C LEU A 30 4.02 -7.74 19.91
N PHE A 31 3.46 -7.92 18.71
CA PHE A 31 4.01 -8.89 17.75
C PHE A 31 5.41 -8.52 17.21
N PRO A 32 5.68 -7.27 16.79
CA PRO A 32 7.04 -6.85 16.45
C PRO A 32 8.04 -7.00 17.61
N ILE A 33 7.65 -6.65 18.84
CA ILE A 33 8.53 -6.77 20.02
C ILE A 33 8.86 -8.24 20.31
N ALA A 34 7.87 -9.13 20.25
CA ALA A 34 8.09 -10.56 20.42
C ALA A 34 9.02 -11.12 19.34
N GLY A 35 8.85 -10.71 18.08
CA GLY A 35 9.75 -11.11 16.98
C GLY A 35 11.20 -10.68 17.23
N ILE A 36 11.41 -9.42 17.63
CA ILE A 36 12.74 -8.90 18.00
C ILE A 36 13.33 -9.69 19.18
N ALA A 37 12.54 -10.01 20.20
CA ALA A 37 12.99 -10.80 21.35
C ALA A 37 13.41 -12.22 20.95
N ILE A 38 12.65 -12.89 20.08
CA ILE A 38 13.01 -14.21 19.52
C ILE A 38 14.32 -14.12 18.72
N ALA A 39 14.48 -13.09 17.90
CA ALA A 39 15.70 -12.89 17.12
C ALA A 39 16.92 -12.67 18.03
N LEU A 40 16.81 -11.80 19.05
CA LEU A 40 17.89 -11.56 20.03
C LEU A 40 18.23 -12.81 20.84
N LEU A 41 17.23 -13.60 21.24
CA LEU A 41 17.45 -14.86 21.94
C LEU A 41 18.16 -15.89 21.04
N ALA A 42 17.73 -16.02 19.78
CA ALA A 42 18.35 -16.94 18.83
C ALA A 42 19.81 -16.58 18.56
N ILE A 43 20.08 -15.29 18.43
CA ILE A 43 21.40 -14.69 18.32
C ILE A 43 22.28 -15.06 19.53
N TYR A 44 21.76 -14.86 20.75
CA TYR A 44 22.45 -15.25 21.98
C TYR A 44 22.74 -16.76 22.06
N VAL A 45 21.78 -17.59 21.65
CA VAL A 45 21.94 -19.04 21.62
C VAL A 45 23.00 -19.46 20.59
N LEU A 46 22.98 -18.89 19.38
CA LEU A 46 24.01 -19.12 18.37
C LEU A 46 25.40 -18.73 18.87
N GLU A 47 25.50 -17.58 19.53
CA GLU A 47 26.77 -17.10 20.07
C GLU A 47 27.37 -18.12 21.04
N ASN A 48 26.57 -18.65 21.97
CA ASN A 48 27.00 -19.68 22.92
C ASN A 48 27.34 -21.01 22.25
N LEU A 49 26.55 -21.46 21.27
CA LEU A 49 26.76 -22.74 20.59
C LEU A 49 27.97 -22.74 19.66
N LEU A 50 28.41 -21.58 19.21
CA LEU A 50 29.49 -21.41 18.26
C LEU A 50 30.81 -20.95 18.92
N GLN A 51 30.88 -20.88 20.26
CA GLN A 51 32.08 -20.44 21.01
C GLN A 51 33.35 -21.21 20.65
N ASN A 52 33.21 -22.49 20.31
CA ASN A 52 34.33 -23.40 20.07
C ASN A 52 34.59 -23.72 18.59
N THR A 53 34.00 -22.99 17.64
CA THR A 53 34.16 -23.28 16.20
C THR A 53 35.13 -22.32 15.51
N SER A 54 36.06 -22.85 14.71
CA SER A 54 37.02 -22.06 13.94
C SER A 54 36.52 -21.75 12.51
N ARG A 55 36.75 -20.51 12.04
CA ARG A 55 36.40 -20.08 10.66
C ARG A 55 37.09 -20.92 9.59
N THR A 56 38.35 -21.27 9.83
CA THR A 56 39.20 -22.01 8.88
C THR A 56 38.66 -23.41 8.64
N GLU A 57 38.24 -24.10 9.70
CA GLU A 57 37.65 -25.43 9.57
C GLU A 57 36.29 -25.38 8.87
N THR A 58 35.45 -24.37 9.15
CA THR A 58 34.16 -24.22 8.46
C THR A 58 34.33 -23.99 6.95
N LEU A 59 35.30 -23.15 6.54
CA LEU A 59 35.57 -22.92 5.12
C LEU A 59 36.15 -24.17 4.45
N ALA A 60 37.03 -24.91 5.12
CA ALA A 60 37.56 -26.17 4.62
C ALA A 60 36.43 -27.21 4.45
N ALA A 61 35.54 -27.32 5.44
CA ALA A 61 34.36 -28.18 5.39
C ALA A 61 33.43 -27.82 4.21
N PHE A 62 33.21 -26.53 3.98
CA PHE A 62 32.41 -26.04 2.85
C PHE A 62 33.00 -26.45 1.50
N HIS A 63 34.33 -26.35 1.34
CA HIS A 63 35.00 -26.80 0.11
C HIS A 63 35.01 -28.32 -0.07
N ASN A 64 34.87 -29.08 1.03
CA ASN A 64 34.83 -30.54 1.01
C ASN A 64 33.44 -31.11 0.69
N ILE A 65 32.40 -30.28 0.54
CA ILE A 65 31.07 -30.76 0.15
C ILE A 65 31.13 -31.34 -1.27
N SER A 66 30.79 -32.62 -1.39
CA SER A 66 30.81 -33.34 -2.67
C SER A 66 29.83 -32.74 -3.69
N TRP A 67 30.21 -32.73 -4.97
CA TRP A 67 29.35 -32.32 -6.08
C TRP A 67 28.05 -33.12 -6.18
N MET A 68 28.06 -34.40 -5.79
CA MET A 68 26.85 -35.22 -5.76
C MET A 68 25.87 -34.70 -4.70
N THR A 69 26.38 -34.35 -3.51
CA THR A 69 25.62 -33.76 -2.41
C THR A 69 25.00 -32.43 -2.83
N LEU A 70 25.78 -31.57 -3.50
CA LEU A 70 25.27 -30.31 -4.07
C LEU A 70 24.20 -30.56 -5.14
N GLY A 71 24.39 -31.53 -6.04
CA GLY A 71 23.42 -31.90 -7.06
C GLY A 71 22.10 -32.39 -6.48
N LEU A 72 22.15 -33.22 -5.43
CA LEU A 72 20.97 -33.68 -4.70
C LEU A 72 20.26 -32.53 -3.98
N ALA A 73 20.99 -31.64 -3.31
CA ALA A 73 20.41 -30.47 -2.66
C ALA A 73 19.70 -29.55 -3.67
N VAL A 74 20.30 -29.31 -4.84
CA VAL A 74 19.67 -28.55 -5.94
C VAL A 74 18.40 -29.25 -6.43
N PHE A 75 18.45 -30.58 -6.63
CA PHE A 75 17.28 -31.36 -7.05
C PHE A 75 16.10 -31.22 -6.07
N PHE A 76 16.35 -31.39 -4.77
CA PHE A 76 15.33 -31.22 -3.74
C PHE A 76 14.80 -29.79 -3.66
N THR A 77 15.65 -28.79 -3.87
CA THR A 77 15.22 -27.39 -3.95
C THR A 77 14.28 -27.15 -5.14
N VAL A 78 14.62 -27.68 -6.32
CA VAL A 78 13.75 -27.58 -7.51
C VAL A 78 12.41 -28.27 -7.26
N LEU A 79 12.43 -29.44 -6.61
CA LEU A 79 11.22 -30.18 -6.24
C LEU A 79 10.33 -29.38 -5.27
N SER A 80 10.93 -28.75 -4.24
CA SER A 80 10.20 -27.88 -3.31
C SER A 80 9.56 -26.69 -4.04
N TYR A 81 10.30 -25.94 -4.86
CA TYR A 81 9.75 -24.79 -5.57
C TYR A 81 8.69 -25.17 -6.61
N ALA A 82 8.78 -26.36 -7.21
CA ALA A 82 7.72 -26.90 -8.07
C ALA A 82 6.42 -27.18 -7.28
N ALA A 83 6.54 -27.69 -6.05
CA ALA A 83 5.40 -27.92 -5.16
C ALA A 83 4.80 -26.60 -4.65
N VAL A 84 5.64 -25.63 -4.26
CA VAL A 84 5.22 -24.28 -3.85
C VAL A 84 4.40 -23.59 -4.94
N ALA A 85 4.75 -23.77 -6.21
CA ALA A 85 4.00 -23.21 -7.33
C ALA A 85 2.52 -23.68 -7.33
N LEU A 86 2.21 -24.87 -6.80
CA LEU A 86 0.84 -25.38 -6.73
C LEU A 86 -0.01 -24.70 -5.66
N TYR A 87 0.60 -24.05 -4.65
CA TYR A 87 -0.13 -23.44 -3.55
C TYR A 87 -1.09 -22.35 -4.03
N ASP A 88 -0.55 -21.42 -4.81
CA ASP A 88 -1.30 -20.31 -5.38
C ASP A 88 -2.28 -20.79 -6.46
N VAL A 89 -1.97 -21.86 -7.20
CA VAL A 89 -2.89 -22.47 -8.18
C VAL A 89 -4.17 -22.94 -7.50
N VAL A 90 -4.05 -23.72 -6.42
CA VAL A 90 -5.23 -24.22 -5.70
C VAL A 90 -5.98 -23.09 -5.00
N ALA A 91 -5.25 -22.12 -4.42
CA ALA A 91 -5.85 -20.97 -3.75
C ALA A 91 -6.67 -20.10 -4.72
N VAL A 92 -6.15 -19.83 -5.92
CA VAL A 92 -6.86 -19.11 -6.98
C VAL A 92 -8.08 -19.88 -7.46
N ASP A 93 -7.96 -21.17 -7.78
CA ASP A 93 -9.08 -21.99 -8.24
C ASP A 93 -10.22 -22.06 -7.19
N THR A 94 -9.87 -21.95 -5.90
CA THR A 94 -10.83 -21.97 -4.79
C THR A 94 -11.54 -20.63 -4.60
N ILE A 95 -10.79 -19.52 -4.62
CA ILE A 95 -11.28 -18.19 -4.24
C ILE A 95 -11.78 -17.38 -5.44
N ALA A 96 -11.06 -17.42 -6.56
CA ALA A 96 -11.30 -16.62 -7.76
C ALA A 96 -11.28 -17.51 -9.02
N PRO A 97 -12.21 -18.49 -9.11
CA PRO A 97 -12.21 -19.45 -10.21
C PRO A 97 -12.36 -18.75 -11.56
N ASN A 98 -11.57 -19.17 -12.55
CA ASN A 98 -11.53 -18.64 -13.92
C ASN A 98 -11.17 -17.15 -14.06
N GLN A 99 -10.76 -16.46 -12.99
CA GLN A 99 -10.30 -15.07 -13.09
C GLN A 99 -8.81 -14.99 -13.43
N ILE A 100 -8.00 -15.87 -12.84
CA ILE A 100 -6.54 -15.89 -13.07
C ILE A 100 -6.15 -17.21 -13.72
N PRO A 101 -5.39 -17.20 -14.83
CA PRO A 101 -4.83 -18.41 -15.41
C PRO A 101 -3.89 -19.12 -14.43
N ARG A 102 -4.01 -20.45 -14.32
CA ARG A 102 -3.19 -21.28 -13.40
C ARG A 102 -1.68 -21.05 -13.51
N ARG A 103 -1.17 -20.82 -14.73
CA ARG A 103 0.25 -20.52 -14.95
C ARG A 103 0.69 -19.22 -14.28
N ILE A 104 -0.18 -18.21 -14.25
CA ILE A 104 0.08 -16.94 -13.57
C ILE A 104 0.11 -17.14 -12.07
N ALA A 105 -0.85 -17.88 -11.53
CA ALA A 105 -0.88 -18.23 -10.11
C ALA A 105 0.39 -19.00 -9.69
N ALA A 106 0.83 -19.96 -10.50
CA ALA A 106 2.04 -20.75 -10.23
C ALA A 106 3.31 -19.89 -10.15
N VAL A 107 3.51 -19.00 -11.13
CA VAL A 107 4.67 -18.08 -11.15
C VAL A 107 4.60 -17.07 -10.02
N ALA A 108 3.42 -16.50 -9.75
CA ALA A 108 3.22 -15.54 -8.67
C ALA A 108 3.50 -16.16 -7.29
N GLY A 109 3.07 -17.41 -7.09
CA GLY A 109 3.37 -18.20 -5.90
C GLY A 109 4.86 -18.44 -5.73
N ALA A 110 5.50 -19.07 -6.71
CA ALA A 110 6.92 -19.43 -6.65
C ALA A 110 7.84 -18.20 -6.51
N ALA A 111 7.61 -17.14 -7.31
CA ALA A 111 8.37 -15.90 -7.20
C ALA A 111 8.11 -15.18 -5.87
N GLY A 112 6.86 -15.23 -5.38
CA GLY A 112 6.48 -14.69 -4.07
C GLY A 112 7.24 -15.37 -2.93
N TYR A 113 7.42 -16.69 -3.00
CA TYR A 113 8.21 -17.46 -2.02
C TYR A 113 9.70 -17.22 -2.13
N ALA A 114 10.26 -17.17 -3.35
CA ALA A 114 11.68 -16.83 -3.56
C ALA A 114 12.02 -15.47 -2.93
N ILE A 115 11.17 -14.46 -3.16
CA ILE A 115 11.36 -13.12 -2.60
C ILE A 115 11.15 -13.12 -1.07
N SER A 116 10.13 -13.82 -0.55
CA SER A 116 9.89 -13.84 0.89
C SER A 116 10.97 -14.58 1.67
N ASN A 117 11.53 -15.65 1.11
CA ASN A 117 12.61 -16.39 1.75
C ASN A 117 13.90 -15.58 1.80
N ALA A 118 14.17 -14.75 0.77
CA ALA A 118 15.36 -13.90 0.75
C ALA A 118 15.24 -12.66 1.66
N LEU A 119 14.09 -11.98 1.66
CA LEU A 119 13.92 -10.69 2.37
C LEU A 119 13.25 -10.80 3.75
N GLY A 120 12.65 -11.94 4.08
CA GLY A 120 11.77 -12.09 5.23
C GLY A 120 10.48 -11.29 5.12
N PHE A 121 9.77 -11.15 6.25
CA PHE A 121 8.44 -10.52 6.34
C PHE A 121 7.49 -11.02 5.24
N SER A 122 7.31 -12.35 5.16
CA SER A 122 6.64 -13.05 4.04
C SER A 122 5.26 -12.49 3.66
N LEU A 123 4.51 -11.98 4.63
CA LEU A 123 3.21 -11.35 4.41
C LEU A 123 3.32 -10.02 3.63
N LEU A 124 4.40 -9.26 3.83
CA LEU A 124 4.62 -7.94 3.23
C LEU A 124 5.39 -8.01 1.92
N THR A 125 6.34 -8.93 1.80
CA THR A 125 7.19 -9.07 0.59
C THR A 125 6.52 -9.96 -0.45
N GLY A 126 6.22 -11.21 -0.10
CA GLY A 126 5.53 -12.17 -0.95
C GLY A 126 4.05 -11.83 -1.19
N GLY A 127 3.37 -11.25 -0.21
CA GLY A 127 1.98 -10.80 -0.34
C GLY A 127 1.80 -9.56 -1.24
N ALA A 128 2.73 -8.59 -1.16
CA ALA A 128 2.69 -7.41 -2.02
C ALA A 128 2.91 -7.75 -3.50
N LEU A 129 3.74 -8.76 -3.79
CA LEU A 129 3.93 -9.26 -5.15
C LEU A 129 2.64 -9.85 -5.72
N ARG A 130 2.01 -10.75 -4.97
CA ARG A 130 0.72 -11.37 -5.34
C ARG A 130 -0.36 -10.31 -5.51
N TYR A 131 -0.39 -9.29 -4.65
CA TYR A 131 -1.29 -8.16 -4.83
C TYR A 131 -1.10 -7.45 -6.16
N ARG A 132 0.15 -7.13 -6.54
CA ARG A 132 0.44 -6.47 -7.83
C ARG A 132 0.03 -7.31 -9.03
N ILE A 133 0.32 -8.62 -8.99
CA ILE A 133 0.01 -9.54 -10.09
C ILE A 133 -1.51 -9.74 -10.21
N TYR A 134 -2.19 -10.06 -9.09
CA TYR A 134 -3.61 -10.39 -9.12
C TYR A 134 -4.52 -9.16 -9.25
N ALA A 135 -4.12 -8.00 -8.73
CA ALA A 135 -4.86 -6.75 -8.95
C ALA A 135 -4.82 -6.30 -10.41
N ALA A 136 -3.71 -6.57 -11.12
CA ALA A 136 -3.62 -6.30 -12.57
C ALA A 136 -4.59 -7.17 -13.40
N GLU A 137 -5.01 -8.32 -12.87
CA GLU A 137 -6.04 -9.19 -13.46
C GLU A 137 -7.45 -8.89 -12.90
N GLY A 138 -7.64 -7.77 -12.20
CA GLY A 138 -8.94 -7.32 -11.71
C GLY A 138 -9.45 -7.99 -10.43
N VAL A 139 -8.63 -8.78 -9.74
CA VAL A 139 -9.03 -9.45 -8.49
C VAL A 139 -9.10 -8.47 -7.33
N SER A 140 -10.18 -8.55 -6.54
CA SER A 140 -10.39 -7.66 -5.40
C SER A 140 -9.33 -7.87 -4.30
N LEU A 141 -8.93 -6.80 -3.59
CA LEU A 141 -7.99 -6.91 -2.46
C LEU A 141 -8.41 -7.96 -1.42
N ALA A 142 -9.71 -8.06 -1.15
CA ALA A 142 -10.23 -9.01 -0.18
C ALA A 142 -10.02 -10.46 -0.64
N ASP A 143 -10.21 -10.72 -1.93
CA ASP A 143 -10.03 -12.06 -2.50
C ASP A 143 -8.55 -12.39 -2.68
N ILE A 144 -7.70 -11.41 -3.00
CA ILE A 144 -6.24 -11.56 -2.95
C ILE A 144 -5.80 -11.97 -1.54
N GLY A 145 -6.29 -11.28 -0.49
CA GLY A 145 -5.99 -11.63 0.90
C GLY A 145 -6.42 -13.06 1.26
N LYS A 146 -7.59 -13.50 0.75
CA LYS A 146 -8.04 -14.89 0.90
C LYS A 146 -7.15 -15.86 0.11
N ILE A 147 -6.72 -15.54 -1.11
CA ILE A 147 -5.80 -16.37 -1.89
C ILE A 147 -4.49 -16.56 -1.13
N VAL A 148 -3.88 -15.47 -0.64
CA VAL A 148 -2.68 -15.54 0.18
C VAL A 148 -2.93 -16.37 1.44
N GLY A 149 -4.02 -16.14 2.17
CA GLY A 149 -4.36 -16.93 3.36
C GLY A 149 -4.57 -18.42 3.06
N THR A 150 -5.29 -18.76 1.99
CA THR A 150 -5.54 -20.13 1.56
C THR A 150 -4.27 -20.84 1.08
N SER A 151 -3.32 -20.11 0.47
CA SER A 151 -2.04 -20.69 0.05
C SER A 151 -1.21 -21.21 1.25
N TRP A 152 -1.36 -20.60 2.43
CA TRP A 152 -0.67 -21.02 3.65
C TRP A 152 -1.20 -22.32 4.24
N PHE A 153 -2.40 -22.77 3.86
CA PHE A 153 -2.94 -24.04 4.32
C PHE A 153 -2.04 -25.21 3.94
N ALA A 154 -1.42 -25.18 2.76
CA ALA A 154 -0.51 -26.24 2.32
C ALA A 154 0.66 -26.43 3.30
N ILE A 155 1.31 -25.33 3.72
CA ILE A 155 2.38 -25.36 4.71
C ILE A 155 1.84 -25.86 6.06
N TRP A 156 0.77 -25.25 6.59
CA TRP A 156 0.26 -25.63 7.91
C TRP A 156 -0.15 -27.10 7.99
N PHE A 157 -0.84 -27.62 6.97
CA PHE A 157 -1.17 -29.05 6.94
C PHE A 157 0.08 -29.91 6.85
N ALA A 158 1.08 -29.54 6.06
CA ALA A 158 2.34 -30.28 6.00
C ALA A 158 3.02 -30.35 7.39
N LEU A 159 3.15 -29.21 8.08
CA LEU A 159 3.75 -29.18 9.42
C LEU A 159 2.96 -30.05 10.41
N ILE A 160 1.63 -29.92 10.44
CA ILE A 160 0.77 -30.70 11.34
C ILE A 160 0.87 -32.20 11.03
N ILE A 161 0.85 -32.60 9.76
CA ILE A 161 0.98 -34.01 9.35
C ILE A 161 2.35 -34.55 9.71
N MET A 162 3.42 -33.79 9.47
CA MET A 162 4.78 -34.22 9.80
C MET A 162 4.97 -34.40 11.30
N VAL A 163 4.43 -33.50 12.12
CA VAL A 163 4.41 -33.67 13.59
C VAL A 163 3.60 -34.91 13.98
N GLY A 164 2.38 -35.06 13.46
CA GLY A 164 1.53 -36.21 13.76
C GLY A 164 2.15 -37.55 13.35
N ALA A 165 2.85 -37.60 12.21
CA ALA A 165 3.57 -38.78 11.74
C ALA A 165 4.82 -39.06 12.57
N ALA A 166 5.58 -38.02 12.98
CA ALA A 166 6.76 -38.20 13.82
C ALA A 166 6.40 -38.81 15.19
N LEU A 167 5.33 -38.33 15.82
CA LEU A 167 4.81 -38.86 17.08
C LEU A 167 4.35 -40.33 17.00
N LEU A 168 4.08 -40.84 15.79
CA LEU A 168 3.71 -42.23 15.54
C LEU A 168 4.90 -43.14 15.23
N ILE A 169 5.89 -42.62 14.50
CA ILE A 169 7.02 -43.41 13.99
C ILE A 169 8.12 -43.53 15.04
N ASP A 170 8.43 -42.42 15.73
CA ASP A 170 9.59 -42.34 16.61
C ASP A 170 9.34 -41.43 17.82
N PRO A 171 8.44 -41.81 18.75
CA PRO A 171 8.06 -40.96 19.89
C PRO A 171 9.18 -40.75 20.92
N GLN A 172 10.23 -41.59 20.92
CA GLN A 172 11.29 -41.56 21.94
C GLN A 172 12.47 -40.65 21.55
N ASP A 173 12.80 -40.56 20.26
CA ASP A 173 13.96 -39.80 19.78
C ASP A 173 13.64 -38.35 19.40
N VAL A 174 12.45 -37.85 19.77
CA VAL A 174 12.06 -36.46 19.55
C VAL A 174 12.62 -35.56 20.67
N PRO A 175 13.57 -34.64 20.36
CA PRO A 175 14.10 -33.73 21.35
C PRO A 175 12.98 -32.86 21.96
N TRP A 176 13.00 -32.70 23.28
CA TRP A 176 12.09 -31.84 24.07
C TRP A 176 10.61 -32.28 24.22
N LEU A 177 10.14 -33.32 23.51
CA LEU A 177 8.81 -33.93 23.72
C LEU A 177 8.86 -35.21 24.55
N SER A 178 10.04 -35.82 24.72
CA SER A 178 10.30 -37.05 25.48
C SER A 178 9.97 -37.01 26.99
N ALA A 179 9.35 -35.94 27.48
CA ALA A 179 9.02 -35.73 28.90
C ALA A 179 7.66 -36.31 29.31
N ILE A 180 6.81 -36.70 28.35
CA ILE A 180 5.45 -37.20 28.57
C ILE A 180 5.38 -38.60 27.92
N ASP A 181 4.86 -39.61 28.64
CA ASP A 181 4.79 -41.02 28.23
C ASP A 181 4.57 -41.23 26.72
N SER A 182 5.41 -42.06 26.07
CA SER A 182 5.36 -42.40 24.65
C SER A 182 3.97 -42.82 24.15
N ARG A 183 3.11 -43.36 25.02
CA ARG A 183 1.71 -43.68 24.70
C ARG A 183 0.87 -42.43 24.40
N ILE A 184 1.11 -41.34 25.12
CA ILE A 184 0.39 -40.07 24.94
C ILE A 184 0.77 -39.45 23.59
N ASP A 185 2.04 -39.52 23.21
CA ASP A 185 2.53 -39.04 21.91
C ASP A 185 1.90 -39.81 20.76
N ILE A 186 1.85 -41.14 20.83
CA ILE A 186 1.19 -41.99 19.83
C ILE A 186 -0.30 -41.64 19.70
N VAL A 187 -1.00 -41.48 20.84
CA VAL A 187 -2.43 -41.10 20.84
C VAL A 187 -2.63 -39.71 20.23
N ALA A 188 -1.77 -38.74 20.54
CA ALA A 188 -1.80 -37.42 19.95
C ALA A 188 -1.55 -37.47 18.44
N GLY A 189 -0.58 -38.26 17.98
CA GLY A 189 -0.31 -38.49 16.55
C GLY A 189 -1.51 -39.08 15.80
N ILE A 190 -2.15 -40.12 16.35
CA ILE A 190 -3.39 -40.72 15.79
C ILE A 190 -4.52 -39.68 15.74
N ALA A 191 -4.71 -38.90 16.81
CA ALA A 191 -5.75 -37.88 16.86
C ALA A 191 -5.53 -36.78 15.80
N ILE A 192 -4.29 -36.33 15.61
CA ILE A 192 -3.92 -35.33 14.61
C ILE A 192 -4.20 -35.86 13.20
N LEU A 193 -3.67 -37.03 12.84
CA LEU A 193 -3.85 -37.60 11.50
C LEU A 193 -5.31 -37.99 11.23
N GLY A 194 -6.00 -38.53 12.24
CA GLY A 194 -7.43 -38.83 12.19
C GLY A 194 -8.28 -37.57 11.96
N GLY A 195 -7.94 -36.45 12.62
CA GLY A 195 -8.60 -35.16 12.42
C GLY A 195 -8.44 -34.62 10.99
N ILE A 196 -7.26 -34.80 10.39
CA ILE A 196 -7.02 -34.43 8.99
C ILE A 196 -7.79 -35.32 8.03
N GLY A 197 -7.81 -36.65 8.27
CA GLY A 197 -8.61 -37.59 7.49
C GLY A 197 -10.10 -37.25 7.55
N TRP A 198 -10.61 -36.94 8.74
CA TRP A 198 -11.99 -36.48 8.93
C TRP A 198 -12.27 -35.16 8.20
N LEU A 199 -11.34 -34.20 8.23
CA LEU A 199 -11.49 -32.93 7.51
C LEU A 199 -11.63 -33.17 5.99
N ILE A 200 -10.78 -34.02 5.40
CA ILE A 200 -10.84 -34.35 3.96
C ILE A 200 -12.17 -35.03 3.63
N TYR A 201 -12.63 -35.97 4.47
CA TYR A 201 -13.93 -36.62 4.33
C TYR A 201 -15.08 -35.60 4.42
N TRP A 202 -15.03 -34.67 5.37
CA TRP A 202 -16.04 -33.64 5.52
C TRP A 202 -16.11 -32.68 4.32
N LEU A 203 -14.96 -32.39 3.70
CA LEU A 203 -14.83 -31.59 2.47
C LEU A 203 -15.27 -32.34 1.20
N SER A 204 -15.43 -33.68 1.23
CA SER A 204 -15.90 -34.45 0.07
C SER A 204 -17.42 -34.33 -0.14
N HIS A 205 -18.17 -33.98 0.91
CA HIS A 205 -19.63 -33.91 0.93
C HIS A 205 -20.21 -32.59 0.38
N GLY A 206 -19.43 -31.83 -0.38
CA GLY A 206 -19.86 -30.59 -1.03
C GLY A 206 -19.01 -29.37 -0.67
N GLN A 207 -19.38 -28.21 -1.23
CA GLN A 207 -18.64 -26.98 -1.00
C GLN A 207 -18.87 -26.46 0.41
N ARG A 208 -17.78 -26.19 1.12
CA ARG A 208 -17.80 -25.65 2.48
C ARG A 208 -17.29 -24.21 2.50
N SER A 209 -17.88 -23.38 3.34
CA SER A 209 -17.41 -22.02 3.60
C SER A 209 -17.30 -21.79 5.09
N PHE A 210 -16.19 -21.22 5.52
CA PHE A 210 -15.97 -20.78 6.88
C PHE A 210 -16.38 -19.31 7.01
N THR A 211 -17.35 -19.02 7.89
CA THR A 211 -17.86 -17.65 8.11
C THR A 211 -17.64 -17.23 9.56
N VAL A 212 -16.88 -16.16 9.76
CA VAL A 212 -16.67 -15.53 11.08
C VAL A 212 -17.01 -14.05 10.96
N GLY A 213 -18.13 -13.64 11.56
CA GLY A 213 -18.63 -12.27 11.45
C GLY A 213 -18.89 -11.87 10.00
N SER A 214 -18.21 -10.82 9.53
CA SER A 214 -18.31 -10.34 8.14
C SER A 214 -17.31 -11.01 7.17
N PHE A 215 -16.40 -11.83 7.70
CA PHE A 215 -15.42 -12.57 6.92
C PHE A 215 -15.98 -13.93 6.48
N SER A 216 -15.91 -14.21 5.19
CA SER A 216 -16.31 -15.49 4.59
C SER A 216 -15.17 -15.99 3.71
N LEU A 217 -14.71 -17.20 3.99
CA LEU A 217 -13.67 -17.91 3.26
C LEU A 217 -14.25 -19.19 2.69
N ARG A 218 -14.15 -19.36 1.38
CA ARG A 218 -14.50 -20.62 0.72
C ARG A 218 -13.35 -21.60 0.94
N LEU A 219 -13.66 -22.78 1.44
CA LEU A 219 -12.66 -23.84 1.63
C LEU A 219 -12.45 -24.60 0.32
N PRO A 220 -11.24 -25.13 0.07
CA PRO A 220 -11.00 -26.00 -1.07
C PRO A 220 -11.88 -27.26 -0.96
N ASN A 221 -12.27 -27.81 -2.11
CA ASN A 221 -12.92 -29.13 -2.14
C ASN A 221 -11.91 -30.22 -1.75
N SER A 222 -12.38 -31.46 -1.56
CA SER A 222 -11.49 -32.59 -1.20
C SER A 222 -10.29 -32.75 -2.14
N LYS A 223 -10.46 -32.58 -3.46
CA LYS A 223 -9.36 -32.62 -4.44
C LYS A 223 -8.35 -31.50 -4.22
N GLY A 224 -8.82 -30.28 -4.01
CA GLY A 224 -7.97 -29.11 -3.73
C GLY A 224 -7.23 -29.26 -2.40
N ALA A 225 -7.91 -29.73 -1.36
CA ALA A 225 -7.31 -30.01 -0.05
C ALA A 225 -6.23 -31.09 -0.15
N LEU A 226 -6.51 -32.22 -0.83
CA LEU A 226 -5.52 -33.27 -1.09
C LEU A 226 -4.33 -32.75 -1.89
N THR A 227 -4.57 -31.90 -2.90
CA THR A 227 -3.50 -31.29 -3.70
C THR A 227 -2.64 -30.35 -2.85
N GLN A 228 -3.24 -29.53 -1.99
CA GLN A 228 -2.50 -28.66 -1.07
C GLN A 228 -1.72 -29.44 -0.03
N ILE A 229 -2.30 -30.50 0.54
CA ILE A 229 -1.61 -31.38 1.49
C ILE A 229 -0.42 -32.06 0.81
N PHE A 230 -0.62 -32.64 -0.38
CA PHE A 230 0.44 -33.29 -1.13
C PHE A 230 1.55 -32.30 -1.50
N ALA A 231 1.20 -31.15 -2.07
CA ALA A 231 2.15 -30.10 -2.40
C ALA A 231 2.89 -29.61 -1.14
N GLY A 232 2.17 -29.46 -0.02
CA GLY A 232 2.75 -29.10 1.27
C GLY A 232 3.80 -30.08 1.76
N LEU A 233 3.48 -31.37 1.75
CA LEU A 233 4.38 -32.44 2.19
C LEU A 233 5.61 -32.55 1.29
N VAL A 234 5.41 -32.44 -0.03
CA VAL A 234 6.53 -32.44 -1.00
C VAL A 234 7.42 -31.21 -0.80
N ASP A 235 6.84 -30.03 -0.59
CA ASP A 235 7.58 -28.80 -0.35
C ASP A 235 8.42 -28.89 0.94
N VAL A 236 7.77 -29.05 2.09
CA VAL A 236 8.46 -29.04 3.38
C VAL A 236 9.43 -30.23 3.49
N GLY A 237 9.04 -31.40 2.98
CA GLY A 237 9.88 -32.58 2.94
C GLY A 237 11.11 -32.40 2.05
N ALA A 238 10.96 -31.84 0.85
CA ALA A 238 12.10 -31.59 -0.03
C ALA A 238 12.99 -30.43 0.48
N ALA A 239 12.41 -29.42 1.11
CA ALA A 239 13.16 -28.36 1.78
C ALA A 239 14.01 -28.92 2.94
N ALA A 240 13.43 -29.81 3.77
CA ALA A 240 14.16 -30.53 4.80
C ALA A 240 15.24 -31.44 4.20
N ALA A 241 14.93 -32.20 3.14
CA ALA A 241 15.88 -33.08 2.45
C ALA A 241 17.08 -32.30 1.87
N THR A 242 16.84 -31.07 1.39
CA THR A 242 17.90 -30.19 0.90
C THR A 242 18.95 -29.94 1.98
N LEU A 243 18.54 -29.59 3.21
CA LEU A 243 19.48 -29.38 4.31
C LEU A 243 20.02 -30.71 4.83
N TYR A 244 19.19 -31.74 4.97
CA TYR A 244 19.58 -33.06 5.48
C TYR A 244 20.78 -33.65 4.73
N VAL A 245 20.75 -33.58 3.39
CA VAL A 245 21.84 -34.10 2.55
C VAL A 245 23.13 -33.30 2.71
N LEU A 246 23.04 -32.02 3.08
CA LEU A 246 24.20 -31.15 3.35
C LEU A 246 24.74 -31.31 4.78
N MET A 247 24.03 -32.01 5.67
CA MET A 247 24.49 -32.25 7.04
C MET A 247 25.49 -33.42 7.10
N PRO A 248 26.36 -33.43 8.13
CA PRO A 248 27.28 -34.56 8.35
C PRO A 248 26.52 -35.87 8.56
N ALA A 249 27.02 -36.98 8.02
CA ALA A 249 26.33 -38.28 8.10
C ALA A 249 26.20 -38.83 9.53
N ASP A 250 27.07 -38.38 10.44
CA ASP A 250 27.07 -38.70 11.87
C ASP A 250 26.17 -37.77 12.70
N ALA A 251 25.62 -36.71 12.10
CA ALA A 251 24.88 -35.67 12.81
C ALA A 251 23.42 -36.03 13.08
N VAL A 252 22.83 -36.99 12.35
CA VAL A 252 21.38 -37.22 12.42
C VAL A 252 21.01 -38.70 12.31
N PRO A 253 20.28 -39.27 13.28
CA PRO A 253 19.93 -40.70 13.30
C PRO A 253 18.91 -41.10 12.23
N SER A 254 17.95 -40.23 11.90
CA SER A 254 16.94 -40.49 10.87
C SER A 254 16.45 -39.20 10.20
N PHE A 255 15.97 -39.32 8.95
CA PHE A 255 15.33 -38.20 8.26
C PHE A 255 14.07 -37.72 8.99
N ALA A 256 13.35 -38.60 9.68
CA ALA A 256 12.12 -38.25 10.40
C ALA A 256 12.40 -37.27 11.56
N VAL A 257 13.41 -37.58 12.38
CA VAL A 257 13.86 -36.70 13.48
C VAL A 257 14.36 -35.37 12.92
N PHE A 258 15.17 -35.42 11.84
CA PHE A 258 15.64 -34.21 11.16
C PHE A 258 14.49 -33.30 10.74
N ALA A 259 13.51 -33.89 10.04
CA ALA A 259 12.40 -33.17 9.46
C ALA A 259 11.54 -32.50 10.53
N LEU A 260 11.42 -33.10 11.71
CA LEU A 260 10.71 -32.51 12.84
C LEU A 260 11.46 -31.29 13.43
N VAL A 261 12.76 -31.42 13.68
CA VAL A 261 13.58 -30.27 14.14
C VAL A 261 13.55 -29.14 13.11
N TYR A 262 13.59 -29.49 11.83
CA TYR A 262 13.47 -28.56 10.72
C TYR A 262 12.10 -27.84 10.68
N VAL A 263 10.99 -28.56 10.92
CA VAL A 263 9.64 -27.96 11.05
C VAL A 263 9.59 -26.93 12.18
N ILE A 264 10.16 -27.25 13.34
CA ILE A 264 10.23 -26.32 14.48
C ILE A 264 11.08 -25.09 14.10
N ALA A 265 12.23 -25.31 13.45
CA ALA A 265 13.11 -24.24 12.99
C ALA A 265 12.43 -23.29 12.00
N ILE A 266 11.60 -23.81 11.08
CA ILE A 266 10.79 -22.97 10.18
C ILE A 266 9.79 -22.13 10.97
N VAL A 267 9.04 -22.74 11.90
CA VAL A 267 8.01 -22.03 12.68
C VAL A 267 8.63 -20.89 13.50
N LEU A 268 9.74 -21.16 14.21
CA LEU A 268 10.47 -20.15 14.97
C LEU A 268 11.11 -19.09 14.06
N GLY A 269 11.63 -19.49 12.90
CA GLY A 269 12.13 -18.59 11.87
C GLY A 269 11.05 -17.61 11.39
N ILE A 270 9.86 -18.09 11.07
CA ILE A 270 8.72 -17.25 10.66
C ILE A 270 8.27 -16.33 11.80
N ALA A 271 8.17 -16.86 13.03
CA ALA A 271 7.73 -16.11 14.21
C ALA A 271 8.70 -14.97 14.60
N SER A 272 10.00 -15.15 14.33
CA SER A 272 11.02 -14.12 14.61
C SER A 272 10.86 -12.85 13.77
N HIS A 273 10.15 -12.93 12.64
CA HIS A 273 10.12 -11.88 11.61
C HIS A 273 11.51 -11.46 11.08
N ALA A 274 12.58 -12.18 11.42
CA ALA A 274 13.91 -11.91 10.90
C ALA A 274 13.94 -12.13 9.37
N PRO A 275 14.73 -11.35 8.62
CA PRO A 275 15.00 -11.61 7.20
C PRO A 275 15.39 -13.07 6.97
N GLY A 276 14.61 -13.83 6.19
CA GLY A 276 14.84 -15.26 5.94
C GLY A 276 14.80 -16.17 7.17
N GLY A 277 14.29 -15.71 8.33
CA GLY A 277 14.35 -16.44 9.60
C GLY A 277 15.77 -16.61 10.15
N LEU A 278 16.70 -15.77 9.69
CA LEU A 278 18.13 -15.84 10.01
C LEU A 278 18.35 -15.70 11.52
N GLY A 279 19.15 -16.60 12.08
CA GLY A 279 19.40 -16.69 13.51
C GLY A 279 18.50 -17.74 14.16
N ALA A 280 17.18 -17.53 14.14
CA ALA A 280 16.22 -18.45 14.78
C ALA A 280 16.22 -19.84 14.14
N PHE A 281 16.31 -19.92 12.81
CA PHE A 281 16.38 -21.18 12.09
C PHE A 281 17.66 -21.95 12.44
N GLU A 282 18.82 -21.31 12.29
CA GLU A 282 20.13 -21.92 12.55
C GLU A 282 20.29 -22.34 14.01
N ALA A 283 19.91 -21.47 14.96
CA ALA A 283 19.95 -21.75 16.39
C ALA A 283 19.14 -23.02 16.72
N THR A 284 17.95 -23.16 16.13
CA THR A 284 17.07 -24.30 16.38
C THR A 284 17.65 -25.59 15.81
N ILE A 285 18.21 -25.57 14.60
CA ILE A 285 18.86 -26.75 14.01
C ILE A 285 20.07 -27.18 14.84
N ILE A 286 20.95 -26.25 15.20
CA ILE A 286 22.18 -26.55 15.95
C ILE A 286 21.84 -27.03 17.36
N ALA A 287 20.93 -26.35 18.06
CA ALA A 287 20.51 -26.73 19.40
C ALA A 287 19.75 -28.06 19.40
N GLY A 288 18.82 -28.26 18.46
CA GLY A 288 17.97 -29.45 18.42
C GLY A 288 18.65 -30.73 18.01
N LEU A 289 19.74 -30.63 17.25
CA LEU A 289 20.56 -31.78 16.84
C LEU A 289 21.85 -31.90 17.66
N GLY A 290 22.07 -31.03 18.65
CA GLY A 290 23.28 -31.05 19.48
C GLY A 290 24.58 -30.79 18.69
N LEU A 291 24.51 -29.98 17.64
CA LEU A 291 25.62 -29.73 16.70
C LEU A 291 26.50 -28.54 17.09
N GLY A 292 26.40 -28.09 18.34
CA GLY A 292 27.24 -27.02 18.88
C GLY A 292 28.72 -27.35 18.65
N GLY A 293 29.48 -26.37 18.20
CA GLY A 293 30.91 -26.54 17.95
C GLY A 293 31.30 -27.22 16.63
N LYS A 294 30.40 -27.89 15.88
CA LYS A 294 30.76 -28.64 14.65
C LYS A 294 30.89 -27.73 13.41
N PRO A 295 32.09 -27.58 12.80
CA PRO A 295 32.28 -26.74 11.61
C PRO A 295 31.44 -27.18 10.39
N ASP A 296 31.30 -28.49 10.19
CA ASP A 296 30.61 -29.08 9.04
C ASP A 296 29.10 -28.78 9.05
N ALA A 297 28.48 -28.70 10.24
CA ALA A 297 27.07 -28.33 10.39
C ALA A 297 26.82 -26.88 9.94
N ILE A 298 27.74 -25.97 10.26
CA ILE A 298 27.68 -24.57 9.82
C ILE A 298 27.87 -24.49 8.31
N ALA A 299 28.84 -25.23 7.76
CA ALA A 299 29.07 -25.29 6.33
C ALA A 299 27.82 -25.79 5.57
N GLY A 300 27.15 -26.82 6.08
CA GLY A 300 25.89 -27.32 5.55
C GLY A 300 24.76 -26.29 5.60
N LEU A 301 24.61 -25.57 6.72
CA LEU A 301 23.64 -24.47 6.85
C LEU A 301 23.91 -23.31 5.86
N LEU A 302 25.18 -22.94 5.67
CA LEU A 302 25.57 -21.92 4.70
C LEU A 302 25.28 -22.37 3.25
N ALA A 303 25.64 -23.60 2.90
CA ALA A 303 25.35 -24.19 1.60
C ALA A 303 23.83 -24.24 1.35
N TYR A 304 23.05 -24.60 2.36
CA TYR A 304 21.60 -24.59 2.31
C TYR A 304 21.04 -23.19 2.03
N ARG A 305 21.57 -22.13 2.66
CA ARG A 305 21.15 -20.75 2.36
C ARG A 305 21.45 -20.37 0.91
N LEU A 306 22.62 -20.73 0.40
CA LEU A 306 22.99 -20.45 -0.99
C LEU A 306 22.06 -21.19 -1.98
N ILE A 307 21.77 -22.46 -1.73
CA ILE A 307 20.98 -23.30 -2.63
C ILE A 307 19.48 -23.03 -2.51
N TYR A 308 18.93 -22.95 -1.30
CA TYR A 308 17.47 -22.86 -1.10
C TYR A 308 16.94 -21.41 -1.07
N THR A 309 17.78 -20.45 -0.67
CA THR A 309 17.37 -19.05 -0.53
C THR A 309 17.89 -18.18 -1.69
N VAL A 310 19.19 -18.27 -2.02
CA VAL A 310 19.81 -17.36 -3.02
C VAL A 310 19.61 -17.85 -4.45
N MET A 311 19.87 -19.12 -4.74
CA MET A 311 19.78 -19.67 -6.11
C MET A 311 18.40 -19.44 -6.76
N PRO A 312 17.24 -19.68 -6.10
CA PRO A 312 15.94 -19.47 -6.74
C PRO A 312 15.69 -18.00 -7.10
N LEU A 313 16.17 -17.06 -6.28
CA LEU A 313 16.10 -15.63 -6.56
C LEU A 313 16.97 -15.26 -7.78
N VAL A 314 18.18 -15.82 -7.87
CA VAL A 314 19.08 -15.62 -9.02
C VAL A 314 18.47 -16.18 -10.29
N VAL A 315 17.92 -17.41 -10.26
CA VAL A 315 17.27 -18.04 -11.42
C VAL A 315 16.07 -17.21 -11.89
N ALA A 316 15.21 -16.77 -10.96
CA ALA A 316 14.05 -15.94 -11.29
C ALA A 316 14.47 -14.61 -11.94
N THR A 317 15.49 -13.96 -11.38
CA THR A 317 16.02 -12.69 -11.90
C THR A 317 16.67 -12.84 -13.26
N ALA A 318 17.54 -13.84 -13.43
CA ALA A 318 18.23 -14.12 -14.68
C ALA A 318 17.25 -14.45 -15.80
N GLY A 319 16.23 -15.27 -15.53
CA GLY A 319 15.17 -15.58 -16.50
C GLY A 319 14.43 -14.33 -16.98
N ILE A 320 14.12 -13.40 -16.06
CA ILE A 320 13.47 -12.14 -16.38
C ILE A 320 14.39 -11.18 -17.15
N LEU A 321 15.68 -11.12 -16.79
CA LEU A 321 16.67 -10.32 -17.50
C LEU A 321 16.87 -10.81 -18.94
N ILE A 322 17.04 -12.13 -19.13
CA ILE A 322 17.16 -12.75 -20.46
C ILE A 322 15.92 -12.44 -21.30
N TRP A 323 14.74 -12.59 -20.71
CA TRP A 323 13.49 -12.25 -21.39
C TRP A 323 13.43 -10.78 -21.83
N GLU A 324 13.81 -9.84 -20.96
CA GLU A 324 13.79 -8.41 -21.27
C GLU A 324 14.81 -8.07 -22.37
N ILE A 325 15.99 -8.72 -22.38
CA ILE A 325 16.99 -8.59 -23.46
C ILE A 325 16.43 -9.12 -24.80
N MET A 326 15.80 -10.30 -24.79
CA MET A 326 15.21 -10.89 -26.00
C MET A 326 14.06 -10.04 -26.54
N ARG A 327 13.24 -9.49 -25.65
CA ARG A 327 12.15 -8.56 -25.98
C ARG A 327 12.68 -7.30 -26.68
N ARG A 328 13.74 -6.71 -26.15
CA ARG A 328 14.37 -5.51 -26.73
C ARG A 328 14.97 -5.75 -28.10
N ARG A 329 15.47 -6.96 -28.37
CA ARG A 329 15.98 -7.36 -29.69
C ARG A 329 14.86 -7.69 -30.70
N HIS A 330 13.60 -7.36 -30.39
CA HIS A 330 12.41 -7.66 -31.20
C HIS A 330 12.26 -9.14 -31.61
N MET A 331 12.94 -10.07 -30.93
CA MET A 331 12.94 -11.50 -31.27
C MET A 331 11.65 -12.23 -30.85
N LEU A 332 10.73 -11.56 -30.15
CA LEU A 332 9.51 -12.14 -29.60
C LEU A 332 8.27 -11.67 -30.35
N GLY A 333 7.55 -12.59 -31.01
CA GLY A 333 6.28 -12.36 -31.70
C GLY A 333 5.07 -12.23 -30.77
N LYS A 334 3.85 -12.49 -31.26
CA LYS A 334 2.54 -12.28 -30.57
C LYS A 334 2.41 -12.91 -29.16
N GLN A 335 3.22 -13.91 -28.81
CA GLN A 335 3.29 -14.51 -27.45
C GLN A 335 3.87 -13.55 -26.39
N ALA A 336 4.49 -12.43 -26.78
CA ALA A 336 5.09 -11.44 -25.89
C ALA A 336 4.09 -10.76 -24.94
N ARG A 337 2.80 -10.68 -25.29
CA ARG A 337 1.77 -10.03 -24.44
C ARG A 337 1.54 -10.76 -23.12
N PHE A 338 1.56 -12.09 -23.12
CA PHE A 338 1.38 -12.89 -21.91
C PHE A 338 2.60 -12.79 -20.98
N ALA A 339 3.80 -12.90 -21.53
CA ALA A 339 5.03 -12.78 -20.76
C ALA A 339 5.21 -11.36 -20.17
N LYS A 340 4.80 -10.31 -20.90
CA LYS A 340 4.84 -8.94 -20.39
C LYS A 340 3.98 -8.76 -19.12
N ARG A 341 2.77 -9.33 -19.10
CA ARG A 341 1.88 -9.29 -17.93
C ARG A 341 2.47 -9.96 -16.70
N LEU A 342 3.23 -11.04 -16.90
CA LEU A 342 3.91 -11.76 -15.82
C LEU A 342 5.14 -11.04 -15.29
N VAL A 343 5.97 -10.53 -16.21
CA VAL A 343 7.31 -10.07 -15.87
C VAL A 343 7.31 -8.64 -15.33
N GLU A 344 6.49 -7.76 -15.91
CA GLU A 344 6.52 -6.33 -15.58
C GLU A 344 6.18 -6.03 -14.09
N PRO A 345 5.23 -6.71 -13.43
CA PRO A 345 4.99 -6.53 -12.00
C PRO A 345 6.11 -7.07 -11.09
N LEU A 346 6.89 -8.04 -11.56
CA LEU A 346 7.95 -8.72 -10.80
C LEU A 346 9.24 -7.89 -10.71
N ILE A 347 9.60 -7.20 -11.81
CA ILE A 347 10.87 -6.46 -11.94
C ILE A 347 11.16 -5.53 -10.74
N PRO A 348 10.24 -4.65 -10.28
CA PRO A 348 10.55 -3.72 -9.19
C PRO A 348 10.81 -4.43 -7.86
N SER A 349 10.10 -5.53 -7.60
CA SER A 349 10.26 -6.30 -6.36
C SER A 349 11.57 -7.08 -6.37
N LEU A 350 11.92 -7.73 -7.48
CA LEU A 350 13.20 -8.42 -7.63
C LEU A 350 14.39 -7.48 -7.59
N SER A 351 14.29 -6.33 -8.26
CA SER A 351 15.33 -5.28 -8.22
C SER A 351 15.54 -4.78 -6.79
N ALA A 352 14.45 -4.54 -6.04
CA ALA A 352 14.55 -4.20 -4.63
C ALA A 352 15.24 -5.31 -3.81
N SER A 353 14.93 -6.58 -4.08
CA SER A 353 15.56 -7.72 -3.39
C SER A 353 17.06 -7.80 -3.65
N ILE A 354 17.50 -7.65 -4.90
CA ILE A 354 18.91 -7.72 -5.29
C ILE A 354 19.70 -6.58 -4.63
N ILE A 355 19.15 -5.37 -4.66
CA ILE A 355 19.78 -4.21 -4.02
C ILE A 355 19.84 -4.36 -2.50
N PHE A 356 18.78 -4.89 -1.89
CA PHE A 356 18.78 -5.17 -0.46
C PHE A 356 19.84 -6.22 -0.10
N LEU A 357 19.97 -7.28 -0.89
CA LEU A 357 20.99 -8.33 -0.69
C LEU A 357 22.40 -7.77 -0.88
N GLY A 358 22.64 -6.91 -1.89
CA GLY A 358 23.91 -6.20 -2.06
C GLY A 358 24.26 -5.34 -0.85
N GLY A 359 23.26 -4.71 -0.22
CA GLY A 359 23.42 -4.00 1.05
C GLY A 359 23.85 -4.92 2.20
N ILE A 360 23.21 -6.09 2.33
CA ILE A 360 23.60 -7.10 3.34
C ILE A 360 25.04 -7.56 3.12
N ILE A 361 25.42 -7.87 1.87
CA ILE A 361 26.77 -8.36 1.54
C ILE A 361 27.83 -7.36 2.01
N LEU A 362 27.64 -6.06 1.72
CA LEU A 362 28.57 -5.01 2.14
C LEU A 362 28.63 -4.84 3.66
N LEU A 363 27.49 -4.97 4.36
CA LEU A 363 27.44 -4.89 5.82
C LEU A 363 28.13 -6.08 6.49
N VAL A 364 27.83 -7.30 6.03
CA VAL A 364 28.46 -8.54 6.50
C VAL A 364 29.95 -8.50 6.24
N SER A 365 30.35 -8.06 5.05
CA SER A 365 31.75 -7.94 4.71
C SER A 365 32.49 -6.94 5.62
N GLY A 366 31.89 -5.79 5.92
CA GLY A 366 32.44 -4.84 6.89
C GLY A 366 32.45 -5.35 8.34
N ALA A 367 31.72 -6.42 8.64
CA ALA A 367 31.75 -7.10 9.94
C ALA A 367 32.77 -8.23 10.02
N THR A 368 33.35 -8.67 8.90
CA THR A 368 34.32 -9.76 8.84
C THR A 368 35.75 -9.26 8.60
N PRO A 369 36.78 -9.90 9.17
CA PRO A 369 38.16 -9.53 8.95
C PRO A 369 38.65 -9.94 7.56
N ASP A 370 39.36 -9.00 6.92
CA ASP A 370 39.96 -9.14 5.60
C ASP A 370 41.03 -10.27 5.56
N LEU A 371 41.23 -10.85 4.38
CA LEU A 371 42.24 -11.89 4.16
C LEU A 371 43.66 -11.29 4.22
N ARG A 372 44.48 -11.72 5.19
CA ARG A 372 45.84 -11.18 5.43
C ARG A 372 46.74 -11.11 4.19
N TYR A 373 46.65 -12.11 3.29
CA TYR A 373 47.42 -12.12 2.04
C TYR A 373 47.01 -10.99 1.08
N ARG A 374 45.71 -10.73 0.94
CA ARG A 374 45.18 -9.69 0.05
C ARG A 374 45.49 -8.30 0.55
N VAL A 375 45.34 -8.09 1.86
CA VAL A 375 45.69 -6.82 2.52
C VAL A 375 47.17 -6.51 2.34
N LYS A 376 48.05 -7.52 2.46
CA LYS A 376 49.50 -7.34 2.24
C LYS A 376 49.84 -6.95 0.80
N LEU A 377 49.14 -7.53 -0.18
CA LEU A 377 49.30 -7.16 -1.59
C LEU A 377 48.83 -5.72 -1.86
N LEU A 378 47.77 -5.29 -1.17
CA LEU A 378 47.19 -3.96 -1.33
C LEU A 378 47.97 -2.87 -0.57
N SER A 379 48.54 -3.18 0.60
CA SER A 379 49.32 -2.22 1.42
C SER A 379 50.57 -1.70 0.71
N ASP A 380 51.08 -2.44 -0.28
CA ASP A 380 52.21 -2.03 -1.11
C ASP A 380 51.82 -0.93 -2.13
N ILE A 381 50.51 -0.73 -2.38
CA ILE A 381 49.98 0.15 -3.44
C ILE A 381 49.10 1.27 -2.86
N VAL A 382 48.30 0.96 -1.84
CA VAL A 382 47.25 1.82 -1.30
C VAL A 382 47.57 2.20 0.15
N PRO A 383 47.57 3.51 0.51
CA PRO A 383 47.81 3.94 1.88
C PRO A 383 46.81 3.33 2.88
N GLU A 384 47.28 3.00 4.09
CA GLU A 384 46.43 2.41 5.14
C GLU A 384 45.21 3.25 5.50
N SER A 385 45.36 4.58 5.54
CA SER A 385 44.25 5.51 5.79
C SER A 385 43.16 5.42 4.72
N PHE A 386 43.52 5.18 3.45
CA PHE A 386 42.57 5.02 2.36
C PHE A 386 41.84 3.68 2.43
N MET A 387 42.53 2.61 2.84
CA MET A 387 41.89 1.31 3.10
C MET A 387 40.85 1.39 4.22
N GLU A 388 41.17 2.08 5.33
CA GLU A 388 40.22 2.28 6.44
C GLU A 388 39.00 3.11 6.02
N MET A 389 39.21 4.20 5.27
CA MET A 389 38.10 5.00 4.74
C MET A 389 37.23 4.20 3.76
N SER A 390 37.85 3.36 2.93
CA SER A 390 37.12 2.49 1.99
C SER A 390 36.26 1.45 2.73
N HIS A 391 36.74 0.90 3.84
CA HIS A 391 35.97 0.01 4.69
C HIS A 391 34.74 0.71 5.28
N LEU A 392 34.90 1.92 5.83
CA LEU A 392 33.78 2.72 6.34
C LEU A 392 32.78 3.09 5.24
N ALA A 393 33.29 3.49 4.07
CA ALA A 393 32.47 3.85 2.92
C ALA A 393 31.66 2.66 2.39
N ALA A 394 32.25 1.46 2.34
CA ALA A 394 31.55 0.23 1.93
C ALA A 394 30.36 -0.08 2.85
N SER A 395 30.53 0.01 4.17
CA SER A 395 29.43 -0.19 5.13
C SER A 395 28.33 0.86 4.99
N LEU A 396 28.69 2.13 4.77
CA LEU A 396 27.73 3.21 4.53
C LEU A 396 26.93 2.99 3.23
N VAL A 397 27.61 2.59 2.16
CA VAL A 397 26.98 2.19 0.90
C VAL A 397 26.03 1.02 1.13
N GLY A 398 26.40 0.04 1.97
CA GLY A 398 25.56 -1.08 2.37
C GLY A 398 24.20 -0.63 2.92
N VAL A 399 24.19 0.27 3.91
CA VAL A 399 22.96 0.85 4.47
C VAL A 399 22.18 1.65 3.44
N ALA A 400 22.87 2.46 2.64
CA ALA A 400 22.23 3.27 1.60
C ALA A 400 21.50 2.39 0.57
N LEU A 401 22.07 1.23 0.19
CA LEU A 401 21.41 0.25 -0.67
C LEU A 401 20.13 -0.31 0.00
N LEU A 402 20.17 -0.65 1.30
CA LEU A 402 18.97 -1.10 2.03
C LEU A 402 17.84 -0.06 2.01
N ILE A 403 18.18 1.22 2.10
CA ILE A 403 17.21 2.33 2.04
C ILE A 403 16.67 2.50 0.61
N VAL A 404 17.56 2.53 -0.39
CA VAL A 404 17.22 2.77 -1.80
C VAL A 404 16.39 1.63 -2.41
N ALA A 405 16.58 0.39 -1.94
CA ALA A 405 15.76 -0.76 -2.33
C ALA A 405 14.24 -0.49 -2.22
N ARG A 406 13.81 0.32 -1.23
CA ARG A 406 12.40 0.72 -1.12
C ARG A 406 11.93 1.57 -2.30
N GLY A 407 12.74 2.50 -2.77
CA GLY A 407 12.37 3.35 -3.92
C GLY A 407 12.29 2.58 -5.22
N LEU A 408 13.16 1.58 -5.40
CA LEU A 408 13.08 0.65 -6.54
C LEU A 408 11.76 -0.14 -6.51
N SER A 409 11.34 -0.61 -5.34
CA SER A 409 10.04 -1.28 -5.21
C SER A 409 8.85 -0.38 -5.62
N LYS A 410 9.03 0.95 -5.59
CA LYS A 410 8.04 1.97 -6.00
C LYS A 410 8.25 2.50 -7.44
N ARG A 411 9.16 1.90 -8.23
CA ARG A 411 9.50 2.28 -9.62
C ARG A 411 10.13 3.66 -9.79
N LEU A 412 10.82 4.18 -8.76
CA LEU A 412 11.36 5.53 -8.79
C LEU A 412 12.64 5.64 -9.62
N ALA A 413 12.67 6.57 -10.59
CA ALA A 413 13.82 6.80 -11.46
C ALA A 413 15.08 7.25 -10.68
N ARG A 414 14.91 8.14 -9.70
CA ARG A 414 16.01 8.59 -8.83
C ARG A 414 16.59 7.47 -7.97
N ALA A 415 15.75 6.53 -7.53
CA ALA A 415 16.21 5.36 -6.76
C ALA A 415 17.03 4.41 -7.64
N TRP A 416 16.65 4.25 -8.90
CA TRP A 416 17.42 3.48 -9.87
C TRP A 416 18.81 4.07 -10.12
N VAL A 417 18.90 5.39 -10.35
CA VAL A 417 20.21 6.07 -10.51
C VAL A 417 21.06 5.93 -9.24
N ALA A 418 20.48 6.20 -8.07
CA ALA A 418 21.19 6.10 -6.80
C ALA A 418 21.70 4.67 -6.55
N ALA A 419 20.89 3.65 -6.80
CA ALA A 419 21.30 2.26 -6.65
C ALA A 419 22.45 1.90 -7.59
N LEU A 420 22.43 2.34 -8.85
CA LEU A 420 23.52 2.08 -9.80
C LEU A 420 24.84 2.69 -9.32
N ILE A 421 24.80 3.96 -8.90
CA ILE A 421 25.98 4.66 -8.37
C ILE A 421 26.51 3.97 -7.12
N LEU A 422 25.62 3.61 -6.18
CA LEU A 422 25.98 2.94 -4.94
C LEU A 422 26.58 1.55 -5.18
N LEU A 423 26.02 0.75 -6.10
CA LEU A 423 26.58 -0.56 -6.44
C LEU A 423 27.98 -0.46 -7.05
N LEU A 424 28.18 0.47 -8.00
CA LEU A 424 29.49 0.67 -8.63
C LEU A 424 30.51 1.22 -7.63
N SER A 425 30.09 2.16 -6.78
CA SER A 425 30.95 2.70 -5.71
C SER A 425 31.30 1.63 -4.69
N GLY A 426 30.32 0.80 -4.28
CA GLY A 426 30.52 -0.34 -3.41
C GLY A 426 31.51 -1.35 -3.98
N ALA A 427 31.44 -1.64 -5.28
CA ALA A 427 32.39 -2.52 -5.95
C ALA A 427 33.83 -1.95 -5.90
N VAL A 428 33.98 -0.65 -6.13
CA VAL A 428 35.28 0.03 -6.00
C VAL A 428 35.78 -0.02 -4.56
N PHE A 429 34.93 0.25 -3.56
CA PHE A 429 35.33 0.21 -2.15
C PHE A 429 35.67 -1.21 -1.66
N SER A 430 34.98 -2.25 -2.13
CA SER A 430 35.33 -3.65 -1.85
C SER A 430 36.72 -4.02 -2.40
N LEU A 431 37.08 -3.53 -3.58
CA LEU A 431 38.44 -3.71 -4.11
C LEU A 431 39.47 -2.90 -3.32
N ALA A 432 39.17 -1.65 -2.99
CA ALA A 432 40.08 -0.73 -2.33
C ALA A 432 40.33 -1.01 -0.84
N LYS A 433 39.45 -1.76 -0.17
CA LYS A 433 39.63 -2.12 1.25
C LYS A 433 40.44 -3.41 1.45
N GLY A 434 40.27 -4.41 0.57
CA GLY A 434 40.76 -5.77 0.82
C GLY A 434 40.94 -6.65 -0.42
N LEU A 435 40.85 -6.09 -1.63
CA LEU A 435 40.77 -6.83 -2.91
C LEU A 435 39.66 -7.89 -2.90
N ASP A 436 38.48 -7.53 -2.40
CA ASP A 436 37.32 -8.43 -2.36
C ASP A 436 36.65 -8.48 -3.73
N TRP A 437 37.33 -9.12 -4.69
CA TRP A 437 36.88 -9.25 -6.07
C TRP A 437 35.58 -10.05 -6.19
N GLU A 438 35.29 -10.95 -5.25
CA GLU A 438 34.02 -11.67 -5.19
C GLU A 438 32.84 -10.70 -4.99
N GLU A 439 32.96 -9.80 -4.00
CA GLU A 439 31.94 -8.79 -3.70
C GLU A 439 31.79 -7.81 -4.84
N ALA A 440 32.91 -7.30 -5.35
CA ALA A 440 32.91 -6.37 -6.47
C ALA A 440 32.22 -6.99 -7.71
N THR A 441 32.48 -8.26 -7.99
CA THR A 441 31.84 -8.98 -9.10
C THR A 441 30.34 -9.12 -8.89
N ILE A 442 29.88 -9.48 -7.69
CA ILE A 442 28.45 -9.60 -7.37
C ILE A 442 27.74 -8.24 -7.52
N LEU A 443 28.36 -7.16 -7.05
CA LEU A 443 27.82 -5.80 -7.16
C LEU A 443 27.78 -5.32 -8.62
N CYS A 444 28.79 -5.64 -9.43
CA CYS A 444 28.79 -5.35 -10.87
C CYS A 444 27.70 -6.12 -11.62
N ILE A 445 27.51 -7.42 -11.34
CA ILE A 445 26.42 -8.23 -11.92
C ILE A 445 25.05 -7.65 -11.53
N SER A 446 24.91 -7.23 -10.27
CA SER A 446 23.70 -6.57 -9.77
C SER A 446 23.43 -5.26 -10.50
N ALA A 447 24.48 -4.46 -10.76
CA ALA A 447 24.38 -3.19 -11.47
C ALA A 447 23.99 -3.39 -12.94
N PHE A 448 24.60 -4.38 -13.60
CA PHE A 448 24.24 -4.76 -14.97
C PHE A 448 22.78 -5.21 -15.10
N THR A 449 22.33 -6.05 -14.16
CA THR A 449 20.95 -6.53 -14.09
C THR A 449 19.98 -5.35 -13.92
N LEU A 450 20.28 -4.44 -12.98
CA LEU A 450 19.46 -3.26 -12.73
C LEU A 450 19.42 -2.30 -13.94
N TRP A 451 20.53 -2.17 -14.66
CA TRP A 451 20.59 -1.41 -15.92
C TRP A 451 19.72 -2.03 -17.01
N GLY A 452 19.66 -3.36 -17.09
CA GLY A 452 18.74 -4.09 -17.98
C GLY A 452 17.27 -3.76 -17.74
N PHE A 453 16.91 -3.46 -16.48
CA PHE A 453 15.55 -3.13 -16.05
C PHE A 453 15.20 -1.63 -16.08
N ARG A 454 16.05 -0.76 -16.65
CA ARG A 454 15.90 0.71 -16.58
C ARG A 454 14.52 1.26 -16.97
N ASP A 455 13.85 0.66 -17.96
CA ASP A 455 12.55 1.17 -18.47
C ASP A 455 11.42 0.97 -17.45
N SER A 456 11.62 0.09 -16.46
CA SER A 456 10.65 -0.14 -15.38
C SER A 456 10.68 0.97 -14.31
N PHE A 457 11.68 1.85 -14.33
CA PHE A 457 11.90 2.91 -13.33
C PHE A 457 11.71 4.30 -13.93
N TYR A 458 10.48 4.61 -14.31
CA TYR A 458 10.13 5.89 -14.95
C TYR A 458 9.52 6.92 -13.98
N ARG A 459 9.08 6.51 -12.78
CA ARG A 459 8.32 7.40 -11.90
C ARG A 459 9.20 8.49 -11.25
N ARG A 460 8.71 9.73 -11.26
CA ARG A 460 9.38 10.98 -10.85
C ARG A 460 8.46 11.83 -9.95
N PRO A 461 8.43 11.57 -8.62
CA PRO A 461 7.57 12.32 -7.70
C PRO A 461 7.98 13.80 -7.57
N ILE A 462 6.99 14.68 -7.38
CA ILE A 462 7.14 16.14 -7.30
C ILE A 462 7.87 16.57 -6.02
N SER A 463 7.66 15.88 -4.88
CA SER A 463 8.19 16.28 -3.58
C SER A 463 8.87 15.14 -2.80
N GLY A 464 9.92 15.53 -2.04
CA GLY A 464 10.53 14.79 -0.91
C GLY A 464 11.30 13.49 -1.22
N PRO A 465 12.55 13.32 -0.71
CA PRO A 465 13.25 12.05 -0.83
C PRO A 465 12.57 10.99 0.06
N PHE A 466 12.12 9.89 -0.56
CA PHE A 466 11.81 8.60 0.05
C PHE A 466 11.01 8.61 1.37
N ASP A 467 9.67 8.63 1.28
CA ASP A 467 8.83 8.23 2.42
C ASP A 467 9.11 6.78 2.81
N LEU A 468 9.89 6.60 3.89
CA LEU A 468 10.19 5.33 4.52
C LEU A 468 9.03 4.95 5.45
N SER A 469 8.38 3.84 5.14
CA SER A 469 7.39 3.26 6.05
C SER A 469 8.07 2.75 7.32
N TRP A 470 7.40 2.84 8.47
CA TRP A 470 7.90 2.31 9.74
C TRP A 470 8.39 0.86 9.64
N ASN A 471 7.64 0.02 8.92
CA ASN A 471 8.01 -1.37 8.69
C ASN A 471 9.36 -1.51 7.96
N TRP A 472 9.66 -0.61 7.02
CA TRP A 472 10.93 -0.64 6.28
C TRP A 472 12.09 -0.18 7.15
N ILE A 473 11.86 0.85 7.97
CA ILE A 473 12.85 1.30 8.98
C ILE A 473 13.17 0.14 9.93
N ALA A 474 12.15 -0.60 10.37
CA ALA A 474 12.35 -1.79 11.19
C ALA A 474 13.18 -2.87 10.45
N THR A 475 12.87 -3.17 9.19
CA THR A 475 13.66 -4.14 8.40
C THR A 475 15.13 -3.72 8.25
N VAL A 476 15.39 -2.44 7.95
CA VAL A 476 16.76 -1.89 7.88
C VAL A 476 17.44 -1.99 9.24
N GLY A 477 16.76 -1.56 10.31
CA GLY A 477 17.28 -1.61 11.69
C GLY A 477 17.61 -3.02 12.15
N THR A 478 16.73 -4.00 11.90
CA THR A 478 16.99 -5.42 12.21
C THR A 478 18.19 -5.95 11.42
N THR A 479 18.32 -5.61 10.14
CA THR A 479 19.46 -6.04 9.31
C THR A 479 20.78 -5.50 9.83
N VAL A 480 20.80 -4.23 10.21
CA VAL A 480 21.97 -3.58 10.84
C VAL A 480 22.31 -4.23 12.18
N LEU A 481 21.31 -4.51 13.03
CA LEU A 481 21.51 -5.17 14.32
C LEU A 481 22.11 -6.58 14.16
N VAL A 482 21.60 -7.37 13.20
CA VAL A 482 22.13 -8.71 12.90
C VAL A 482 23.57 -8.63 12.40
N SER A 483 23.88 -7.70 11.49
CA SER A 483 25.25 -7.48 11.02
C SER A 483 26.19 -7.01 12.14
N THR A 484 25.68 -6.22 13.07
CA THR A 484 26.42 -5.76 14.24
C THR A 484 26.76 -6.93 15.16
N TRP A 485 25.77 -7.76 15.47
CA TRP A 485 26.01 -8.96 16.25
C TRP A 485 27.04 -9.89 15.58
N LEU A 486 26.94 -10.09 14.26
CA LEU A 486 27.90 -10.90 13.51
C LEU A 486 29.34 -10.37 13.68
N GLY A 487 29.53 -9.06 13.68
CA GLY A 487 30.85 -8.48 13.93
C GLY A 487 31.36 -8.75 15.34
N PHE A 488 30.54 -8.55 16.38
CA PHE A 488 30.91 -8.90 17.76
C PHE A 488 31.28 -10.38 17.89
N PHE A 489 30.51 -11.26 17.26
CA PHE A 489 30.79 -12.69 17.22
C PHE A 489 32.15 -13.00 16.59
N VAL A 490 32.46 -12.37 15.46
CA VAL A 490 33.72 -12.60 14.73
C VAL A 490 34.93 -12.04 15.49
N TYR A 491 34.79 -10.90 16.16
CA TYR A 491 35.86 -10.24 16.92
C TYR A 491 35.90 -10.62 18.41
N ARG A 492 35.14 -11.62 18.86
CA ARG A 492 35.00 -12.02 20.28
C ARG A 492 36.31 -12.37 21.01
N HIS A 493 37.38 -12.70 20.28
CA HIS A 493 38.69 -13.05 20.84
C HIS A 493 39.67 -11.87 20.90
N VAL A 494 39.21 -10.65 20.59
CA VAL A 494 40.00 -9.42 20.67
C VAL A 494 39.64 -8.68 21.95
N GLU A 495 40.62 -8.29 22.77
CA GLU A 495 40.40 -7.47 23.97
C GLU A 495 39.86 -6.08 23.60
N TYR A 496 38.73 -5.68 24.18
CA TYR A 496 38.12 -4.36 23.96
C TYR A 496 38.64 -3.34 25.00
N SER A 497 39.03 -2.13 24.57
CA SER A 497 39.38 -1.03 25.50
C SER A 497 38.13 -0.31 26.01
N ASN A 498 38.18 0.21 27.25
CA ASN A 498 37.06 0.92 27.92
C ASN A 498 37.09 2.45 27.71
N ASP A 499 37.62 2.93 26.59
CA ASP A 499 37.80 4.37 26.34
C ASP A 499 36.48 5.08 26.00
N LEU A 500 36.42 6.40 26.25
CA LEU A 500 35.25 7.25 25.94
C LEU A 500 34.98 7.26 24.42
N TRP A 501 33.71 7.17 24.02
CA TRP A 501 33.29 6.90 22.64
C TRP A 501 33.80 7.90 21.56
N TRP A 502 34.15 9.14 21.93
CA TRP A 502 34.74 10.12 21.01
C TRP A 502 36.27 10.00 20.85
N ASP A 503 36.99 9.59 21.90
CA ASP A 503 38.42 9.28 21.84
C ASP A 503 38.65 7.90 21.17
N PHE A 504 37.72 6.99 21.43
CA PHE A 504 37.52 5.68 20.79
C PHE A 504 37.34 5.72 19.26
N ALA A 505 36.71 6.76 18.70
CA ALA A 505 36.47 6.88 17.26
C ALA A 505 37.68 7.42 16.47
N TRP A 506 38.58 8.16 17.13
CA TRP A 506 39.64 8.93 16.47
C TRP A 506 41.05 8.42 16.75
N ASN A 507 41.30 7.85 17.95
CA ASN A 507 42.67 7.51 18.42
C ASN A 507 42.84 6.04 18.87
N GLY A 508 41.78 5.23 18.94
CA GLY A 508 41.84 3.87 19.49
C GLY A 508 42.21 2.77 18.48
N ASN A 509 42.95 1.75 18.93
CA ASN A 509 43.16 0.44 18.25
C ASN A 509 41.86 -0.41 18.18
N ALA A 510 40.70 0.22 18.01
CA ALA A 510 39.43 -0.47 17.96
C ALA A 510 39.28 -1.25 16.63
N PRO A 511 38.69 -2.45 16.66
CA PRO A 511 38.31 -3.18 15.44
C PRO A 511 37.53 -2.27 14.48
N ARG A 512 37.96 -2.18 13.22
CA ARG A 512 37.37 -1.35 12.14
C ARG A 512 35.85 -1.47 12.04
N PHE A 513 35.33 -2.64 12.39
CA PHE A 513 33.92 -2.97 12.51
C PHE A 513 33.13 -2.06 13.49
N LEU A 514 33.67 -1.73 14.67
CA LEU A 514 32.95 -0.91 15.67
C LEU A 514 32.74 0.53 15.18
N ARG A 515 33.77 1.12 14.55
CA ARG A 515 33.69 2.45 13.93
C ARG A 515 32.62 2.49 12.83
N ALA A 516 32.60 1.46 11.96
CA ALA A 516 31.59 1.33 10.90
C ALA A 516 30.16 1.23 11.48
N THR A 517 29.99 0.44 12.54
CA THR A 517 28.70 0.21 13.19
C THR A 517 28.11 1.50 13.77
N VAL A 518 28.90 2.30 14.51
CA VAL A 518 28.44 3.57 15.09
C VAL A 518 27.95 4.53 13.99
N LEU A 519 28.71 4.65 12.90
CA LEU A 519 28.35 5.51 11.76
C LEU A 519 27.05 5.04 11.10
N VAL A 520 26.90 3.73 10.91
CA VAL A 520 25.68 3.12 10.36
C VAL A 520 24.45 3.44 11.22
N PHE A 521 24.54 3.28 12.55
CA PHE A 521 23.44 3.62 13.45
C PHE A 521 23.11 5.11 13.42
N ALA A 522 24.11 5.98 13.40
CA ALA A 522 23.92 7.43 13.31
C ALA A 522 23.16 7.82 12.03
N VAL A 523 23.50 7.20 10.89
CA VAL A 523 22.83 7.46 9.60
C VAL A 523 21.40 6.93 9.59
N VAL A 524 21.16 5.73 10.10
CA VAL A 524 19.80 5.18 10.22
C VAL A 524 18.94 6.05 11.13
N ALA A 525 19.50 6.51 12.26
CA ALA A 525 18.81 7.42 13.18
C ALA A 525 18.52 8.78 12.54
N ALA A 526 19.48 9.37 11.82
CA ALA A 526 19.31 10.63 11.11
C ALA A 526 18.24 10.55 10.01
N VAL A 527 18.26 9.48 9.21
CA VAL A 527 17.25 9.21 8.18
C VAL A 527 15.87 8.97 8.81
N GLY A 528 15.81 8.20 9.90
CA GLY A 528 14.58 7.96 10.64
C GLY A 528 13.99 9.26 11.21
N LEU A 529 14.83 10.09 11.83
CA LEU A 529 14.44 11.39 12.37
C LEU A 529 14.01 12.36 11.29
N TYR A 530 14.77 12.47 10.19
CA TYR A 530 14.40 13.26 9.01
C TYR A 530 13.04 12.81 8.46
N SER A 531 12.82 11.49 8.36
CA SER A 531 11.55 10.93 7.88
C SER A 531 10.39 11.18 8.83
N ILE A 532 10.61 11.44 10.12
CA ILE A 532 9.57 11.79 11.10
C ILE A 532 9.28 13.29 11.04
N ILE A 533 10.31 14.13 11.07
CA ILE A 533 10.21 15.60 11.07
C ILE A 533 9.56 16.07 9.77
N ASN A 534 9.97 15.54 8.63
CA ASN A 534 9.50 16.00 7.31
C ASN A 534 8.23 15.27 6.83
N ARG A 535 7.67 14.35 7.63
CA ARG A 535 6.41 13.65 7.32
C ARG A 535 5.18 14.55 7.44
N ALA A 536 5.30 15.61 8.22
CA ALA A 536 4.22 16.52 8.55
C ALA A 536 4.65 17.94 8.21
N GLY A 537 4.39 18.39 6.98
CA GLY A 537 4.76 19.76 6.65
C GLY A 537 4.70 20.20 5.21
N HIS A 538 3.88 19.59 4.34
CA HIS A 538 3.49 20.31 3.13
C HIS A 538 2.34 21.26 3.48
N ARG A 539 2.68 22.31 4.22
CA ARG A 539 1.81 23.48 4.35
C ARG A 539 1.65 23.99 2.92
N LYS A 540 0.44 23.87 2.37
CA LYS A 540 0.11 24.33 1.01
C LYS A 540 0.61 25.76 0.88
N ARG A 541 1.63 25.98 0.04
CA ARG A 541 1.79 27.28 -0.58
C ARG A 541 0.54 27.43 -1.43
N LYS A 542 -0.26 28.49 -1.22
CA LYS A 542 -1.28 28.93 -2.19
C LYS A 542 -0.48 29.25 -3.46
N VAL A 543 -0.30 28.25 -4.32
CA VAL A 543 0.24 28.48 -5.66
C VAL A 543 -0.98 28.89 -6.44
N ASP A 544 -1.09 30.18 -6.69
CA ASP A 544 -2.09 30.70 -7.61
C ASP A 544 -1.72 30.18 -9.00
N TYR A 545 -2.55 29.29 -9.54
CA TYR A 545 -2.29 28.72 -10.86
C TYR A 545 -2.84 29.68 -11.89
N SER A 546 -1.98 30.18 -12.78
CA SER A 546 -2.43 30.97 -13.91
C SER A 546 -3.38 30.13 -14.76
N ILE A 547 -4.62 30.60 -14.93
CA ILE A 547 -5.61 29.98 -15.82
C ILE A 547 -5.11 30.16 -17.27
N PRO A 548 -4.89 29.08 -18.04
CA PRO A 548 -4.46 29.20 -19.42
C PRO A 548 -5.51 29.91 -20.30
N ASP A 549 -5.06 30.70 -21.28
CA ASP A 549 -5.93 31.54 -22.12
C ASP A 549 -7.04 30.77 -22.86
N ALA A 550 -6.83 29.48 -23.16
CA ALA A 550 -7.83 28.65 -23.84
C ALA A 550 -8.97 28.17 -22.91
N VAL A 551 -8.75 28.15 -21.59
CA VAL A 551 -9.72 27.59 -20.62
C VAL A 551 -11.01 28.40 -20.55
N PRO A 552 -10.99 29.75 -20.44
CA PRO A 552 -12.22 30.55 -20.42
C PRO A 552 -13.12 30.30 -21.64
N ASP A 553 -12.55 30.22 -22.84
CA ASP A 553 -13.31 29.98 -24.08
C ASP A 553 -13.94 28.58 -24.08
N LEU A 554 -13.20 27.56 -23.66
CA LEU A 554 -13.71 26.19 -23.54
C LEU A 554 -14.80 26.06 -22.48
N VAL A 555 -14.68 26.78 -21.35
CA VAL A 555 -15.71 26.84 -20.31
C VAL A 555 -16.97 27.49 -20.86
N ALA A 556 -16.86 28.59 -21.61
CA ALA A 556 -18.01 29.28 -22.19
C ALA A 556 -18.75 28.45 -23.26
N GLN A 557 -18.04 27.53 -23.94
CA GLN A 557 -18.61 26.61 -24.94
C GLN A 557 -19.12 25.28 -24.35
N TRP A 558 -18.89 25.02 -23.06
CA TRP A 558 -19.29 23.77 -22.43
C TRP A 558 -20.76 23.80 -21.97
N PRO A 559 -21.59 22.81 -22.33
CA PRO A 559 -23.02 22.82 -21.98
C PRO A 559 -23.31 22.69 -20.48
N HIS A 560 -22.45 22.00 -19.73
CA HIS A 560 -22.61 21.81 -18.29
C HIS A 560 -21.95 22.92 -17.48
N THR A 561 -22.47 23.15 -16.28
CA THR A 561 -22.07 24.29 -15.45
C THR A 561 -20.84 24.04 -14.59
N ASP A 562 -20.45 22.79 -14.38
CA ASP A 562 -19.35 22.38 -13.51
C ASP A 562 -17.96 22.87 -13.98
N ALA A 563 -17.81 23.10 -15.28
CA ALA A 563 -16.60 23.67 -15.89
C ALA A 563 -16.25 25.06 -15.33
N ALA A 564 -17.23 25.83 -14.85
CA ALA A 564 -17.00 27.17 -14.30
C ALA A 564 -16.06 27.18 -13.08
N LEU A 565 -15.94 26.06 -12.35
CA LEU A 565 -14.97 25.92 -11.26
C LEU A 565 -13.51 26.08 -11.71
N ALA A 566 -13.22 25.88 -13.00
CA ALA A 566 -11.90 26.17 -13.56
C ALA A 566 -11.46 27.62 -13.28
N MET A 567 -12.41 28.55 -13.16
CA MET A 567 -12.12 29.98 -13.02
C MET A 567 -11.70 30.41 -11.60
N LEU A 568 -11.63 29.47 -10.65
CA LEU A 568 -11.37 29.74 -9.22
C LEU A 568 -9.87 29.94 -8.88
N GLY A 569 -8.95 29.63 -9.80
CA GLY A 569 -7.49 29.81 -9.61
C GLY A 569 -6.79 28.82 -8.67
N ASP A 570 -7.53 27.86 -8.09
CA ASP A 570 -7.01 26.88 -7.12
C ASP A 570 -6.67 25.50 -7.72
N LYS A 571 -6.74 25.38 -9.06
CA LYS A 571 -6.54 24.13 -9.82
C LYS A 571 -5.48 24.29 -10.92
N GLN A 572 -4.74 23.22 -11.17
CA GLN A 572 -3.87 23.05 -12.32
C GLN A 572 -4.66 22.56 -13.53
N PHE A 573 -4.08 22.70 -14.71
CA PHE A 573 -4.69 22.32 -15.98
C PHE A 573 -3.79 21.39 -16.78
N LEU A 574 -4.38 20.29 -17.29
CA LEU A 574 -3.79 19.47 -18.34
C LEU A 574 -4.58 19.77 -19.63
N LEU A 575 -3.94 20.45 -20.57
CA LEU A 575 -4.52 20.77 -21.88
C LEU A 575 -4.23 19.66 -22.89
N ALA A 576 -5.16 19.42 -23.80
CA ALA A 576 -4.89 18.65 -25.01
C ALA A 576 -3.88 19.39 -25.90
N PRO A 577 -3.08 18.68 -26.72
CA PRO A 577 -2.05 19.29 -27.57
C PRO A 577 -2.59 20.36 -28.53
N ASP A 578 -3.83 20.16 -29.01
CA ASP A 578 -4.57 21.07 -29.89
C ASP A 578 -5.33 22.17 -29.13
N LYS A 579 -5.25 22.19 -27.80
CA LYS A 579 -5.97 23.09 -26.89
C LYS A 579 -7.50 23.02 -27.04
N SER A 580 -8.06 21.91 -27.54
CA SER A 580 -9.52 21.74 -27.68
C SER A 580 -10.20 21.12 -26.45
N ALA A 581 -9.42 20.64 -25.49
CA ALA A 581 -9.91 19.97 -24.29
C ALA A 581 -8.99 20.23 -23.09
N PHE A 582 -9.53 20.12 -21.87
CA PHE A 582 -8.75 20.24 -20.64
C PHE A 582 -9.27 19.38 -19.48
N ILE A 583 -8.37 19.06 -18.54
CA ILE A 583 -8.70 18.53 -17.22
C ILE A 583 -8.20 19.52 -16.18
N MET A 584 -9.08 19.93 -15.27
CA MET A 584 -8.71 20.70 -14.09
C MET A 584 -8.48 19.76 -12.91
N TYR A 585 -7.36 19.92 -12.21
CA TYR A 585 -6.96 19.00 -11.14
C TYR A 585 -6.13 19.68 -10.05
N ALA A 586 -5.97 19.02 -8.90
CA ALA A 586 -5.01 19.42 -7.89
C ALA A 586 -4.41 18.21 -7.18
N GLN A 587 -3.22 18.39 -6.60
CA GLN A 587 -2.57 17.36 -5.80
C GLN A 587 -2.95 17.52 -4.33
N SER A 588 -3.31 16.41 -3.70
CA SER A 588 -3.53 16.31 -2.24
C SER A 588 -2.92 15.02 -1.72
N GLY A 589 -2.03 15.12 -0.74
CA GLY A 589 -1.29 13.97 -0.23
C GLY A 589 -0.58 13.22 -1.36
N GLY A 590 -0.87 11.92 -1.47
CA GLY A 590 -0.34 11.06 -2.53
C GLY A 590 -1.33 10.81 -3.68
N SER A 591 -2.30 11.71 -3.88
CA SER A 591 -3.31 11.60 -4.93
C SER A 591 -3.28 12.82 -5.86
N LEU A 592 -3.44 12.57 -7.16
CA LEU A 592 -3.70 13.57 -8.18
C LEU A 592 -5.20 13.51 -8.50
N ILE A 593 -5.91 14.58 -8.18
CA ILE A 593 -7.37 14.59 -8.14
C ILE A 593 -7.89 15.52 -9.23
N ALA A 594 -8.45 14.96 -10.29
CA ALA A 594 -9.22 15.67 -11.29
C ALA A 594 -10.62 15.99 -10.75
N LEU A 595 -11.11 17.18 -11.08
CA LEU A 595 -12.46 17.61 -10.77
C LEU A 595 -13.34 17.46 -12.02
N GLY A 596 -14.39 16.64 -11.91
CA GLY A 596 -15.29 16.35 -13.00
C GLY A 596 -14.70 15.43 -14.06
N GLU A 597 -15.36 15.40 -15.21
CA GLU A 597 -14.93 14.70 -16.42
C GLU A 597 -13.97 15.59 -17.24
N PRO A 598 -13.15 15.02 -18.14
CA PRO A 598 -12.39 15.83 -19.09
C PRO A 598 -13.35 16.70 -19.93
N ILE A 599 -13.09 18.00 -19.96
CA ILE A 599 -13.89 18.97 -20.72
C ILE A 599 -13.37 18.96 -22.15
N GLY A 600 -14.24 18.63 -23.10
CA GLY A 600 -13.90 18.44 -24.52
C GLY A 600 -14.77 17.36 -25.16
N GLN A 601 -14.64 17.16 -26.48
CA GLN A 601 -15.52 16.25 -27.23
C GLN A 601 -14.84 14.95 -27.67
N GLY A 602 -15.64 13.88 -27.72
CA GLY A 602 -15.31 12.65 -28.43
C GLY A 602 -14.04 11.95 -27.97
N GLN A 603 -13.11 11.75 -28.91
CA GLN A 603 -11.89 10.99 -28.71
C GLN A 603 -10.83 11.77 -27.92
N THR A 604 -10.75 13.09 -28.10
CA THR A 604 -9.78 13.95 -27.40
C THR A 604 -9.97 13.89 -25.89
N ALA A 605 -11.22 13.90 -25.41
CA ALA A 605 -11.53 13.77 -23.98
C ALA A 605 -11.05 12.42 -23.39
N LYS A 606 -11.20 11.33 -24.15
CA LYS A 606 -10.73 9.99 -23.73
C LYS A 606 -9.20 9.94 -23.66
N GLU A 607 -8.52 10.47 -24.67
CA GLU A 607 -7.06 10.53 -24.72
C GLU A 607 -6.49 11.40 -23.60
N LEU A 608 -7.18 12.50 -23.28
CA LEU A 608 -6.81 13.38 -22.18
C LEU A 608 -6.98 12.69 -20.82
N ALA A 609 -8.04 11.90 -20.62
CA ALA A 609 -8.23 11.10 -19.42
C ALA A 609 -7.10 10.06 -19.23
N TRP A 610 -6.70 9.38 -20.31
CA TRP A 610 -5.55 8.47 -20.30
C TRP A 610 -4.23 9.21 -20.03
N SER A 611 -4.06 10.40 -20.60
CA SER A 611 -2.89 11.26 -20.36
C SER A 611 -2.81 11.69 -18.91
N PHE A 612 -3.94 12.03 -18.29
CA PHE A 612 -4.01 12.34 -16.85
C PHE A 612 -3.71 11.12 -15.98
N HIS A 613 -4.21 9.94 -16.35
CA HIS A 613 -3.86 8.70 -15.66
C HIS A 613 -2.36 8.40 -15.75
N ALA A 614 -1.77 8.56 -16.93
CA ALA A 614 -0.32 8.42 -17.16
C ALA A 614 0.49 9.46 -16.37
N LEU A 615 0.03 10.72 -16.31
CA LEU A 615 0.66 11.77 -15.51
C LEU A 615 0.67 11.41 -14.03
N ALA A 616 -0.46 10.98 -13.47
CA ALA A 616 -0.52 10.53 -12.08
C ALA A 616 0.44 9.38 -11.81
N ASP A 617 0.52 8.40 -12.72
CA ASP A 617 1.43 7.26 -12.61
C ASP A 617 2.90 7.67 -12.68
N GLU A 618 3.27 8.56 -13.63
CA GLU A 618 4.62 9.12 -13.73
C GLU A 618 5.02 9.85 -12.45
N LEU A 619 4.11 10.63 -11.85
CA LEU A 619 4.35 11.34 -10.60
C LEU A 619 4.32 10.44 -9.36
N ALA A 620 4.10 9.14 -9.51
CA ALA A 620 3.89 8.18 -8.41
C ALA A 620 2.71 8.55 -7.48
N LEU A 621 1.66 9.16 -8.03
CA LEU A 621 0.43 9.55 -7.35
C LEU A 621 -0.74 8.64 -7.73
N ARG A 622 -1.75 8.56 -6.87
CA ARG A 622 -3.02 7.89 -7.16
C ARG A 622 -3.85 8.75 -8.12
N THR A 623 -4.32 8.18 -9.22
CA THR A 623 -5.28 8.85 -10.11
C THR A 623 -6.67 8.86 -9.48
N VAL A 624 -7.26 10.04 -9.33
CA VAL A 624 -8.63 10.19 -8.82
C VAL A 624 -9.41 11.12 -9.75
N PHE A 625 -10.62 10.73 -10.13
CA PHE A 625 -11.60 11.63 -10.75
C PHE A 625 -12.77 11.82 -9.78
N TYR A 626 -13.01 13.07 -9.38
CA TYR A 626 -14.01 13.41 -8.37
C TYR A 626 -15.21 14.09 -9.03
N GLY A 627 -16.41 13.52 -8.88
CA GLY A 627 -17.64 14.13 -9.38
C GLY A 627 -18.01 13.76 -10.81
N VAL A 628 -17.67 12.55 -11.26
CA VAL A 628 -17.96 12.08 -12.64
C VAL A 628 -19.34 11.45 -12.76
N GLY A 629 -19.93 11.52 -13.95
CA GLY A 629 -21.23 10.95 -14.27
C GLY A 629 -21.18 9.44 -14.58
N PRO A 630 -22.34 8.79 -14.74
CA PRO A 630 -22.41 7.37 -15.06
C PRO A 630 -21.95 7.05 -16.50
N GLN A 631 -22.00 8.02 -17.41
CA GLN A 631 -21.72 7.82 -18.84
C GLN A 631 -20.24 7.54 -19.14
N SER A 632 -19.35 8.13 -18.33
CA SER A 632 -17.89 7.98 -18.45
C SER A 632 -17.33 6.78 -17.69
N LEU A 633 -18.15 6.04 -16.92
CA LEU A 633 -17.69 4.89 -16.14
C LEU A 633 -16.96 3.82 -16.96
N PRO A 634 -17.40 3.43 -18.18
CA PRO A 634 -16.66 2.45 -18.98
C PRO A 634 -15.20 2.85 -19.23
N LEU A 635 -14.94 4.13 -19.55
CA LEU A 635 -13.59 4.65 -19.78
C LEU A 635 -12.71 4.47 -18.54
N PHE A 636 -13.25 4.74 -17.36
CA PHE A 636 -12.50 4.64 -16.11
C PHE A 636 -12.29 3.20 -15.63
N LEU A 637 -13.25 2.32 -15.91
CA LEU A 637 -13.11 0.89 -15.63
C LEU A 637 -12.03 0.26 -16.52
N ASP A 638 -11.89 0.70 -17.79
CA ASP A 638 -10.81 0.28 -18.68
C ASP A 638 -9.41 0.70 -18.16
N MET A 639 -9.32 1.77 -17.35
CA MET A 639 -8.10 2.18 -16.63
C MET A 639 -7.83 1.35 -15.37
N GLY A 640 -8.67 0.37 -15.04
CA GLY A 640 -8.56 -0.43 -13.82
C GLY A 640 -8.94 0.31 -12.53
N LEU A 641 -9.65 1.44 -12.64
CA LEU A 641 -10.15 2.21 -11.49
C LEU A 641 -11.51 1.67 -11.04
N ILE A 642 -11.89 1.95 -9.79
CA ILE A 642 -13.20 1.61 -9.24
C ILE A 642 -14.05 2.87 -9.07
N ALA A 643 -15.37 2.73 -9.24
CA ALA A 643 -16.32 3.81 -9.01
C ALA A 643 -16.97 3.70 -7.63
N LEU A 644 -16.93 4.80 -6.88
CA LEU A 644 -17.59 4.96 -5.59
C LEU A 644 -18.70 5.98 -5.73
N LYS A 645 -19.96 5.60 -5.51
CA LYS A 645 -21.07 6.55 -5.58
C LYS A 645 -20.93 7.57 -4.45
N LEU A 646 -20.79 8.85 -4.81
CA LEU A 646 -20.69 9.95 -3.85
C LEU A 646 -22.08 10.45 -3.43
N GLY A 647 -23.05 10.39 -4.33
CA GLY A 647 -24.42 10.85 -4.12
C GLY A 647 -25.13 11.07 -5.45
N GLU A 648 -26.09 11.99 -5.47
CA GLU A 648 -26.84 12.36 -6.69
C GLU A 648 -26.91 13.88 -6.86
N VAL A 649 -26.88 14.35 -8.10
CA VAL A 649 -27.11 15.74 -8.49
C VAL A 649 -28.58 15.91 -8.85
N ALA A 650 -29.23 16.93 -8.30
CA ALA A 650 -30.63 17.26 -8.60
C ALA A 650 -30.71 18.28 -9.74
N ARG A 651 -31.42 17.94 -10.81
CA ARG A 651 -31.67 18.84 -11.95
C ARG A 651 -33.16 19.06 -12.15
N VAL A 652 -33.60 20.31 -12.19
CA VAL A 652 -35.00 20.68 -12.47
C VAL A 652 -35.14 20.95 -13.96
N ASP A 653 -36.10 20.27 -14.59
CA ASP A 653 -36.44 20.52 -15.99
C ASP A 653 -37.26 21.81 -16.10
N LEU A 654 -36.64 22.87 -16.62
CA LEU A 654 -37.24 24.20 -16.71
C LEU A 654 -38.25 24.32 -17.86
N THR A 655 -38.20 23.44 -18.87
CA THR A 655 -39.12 23.55 -20.01
C THR A 655 -40.57 23.40 -19.58
N ASN A 656 -40.81 22.56 -18.57
CA ASN A 656 -42.12 22.28 -18.01
C ASN A 656 -42.32 22.84 -16.59
N PHE A 657 -41.33 23.56 -16.04
CA PHE A 657 -41.40 24.04 -14.67
C PHE A 657 -42.46 25.14 -14.51
N SER A 658 -43.27 25.03 -13.46
CA SER A 658 -44.21 26.08 -13.05
C SER A 658 -44.31 26.15 -11.52
N LEU A 659 -44.59 27.34 -11.00
CA LEU A 659 -44.95 27.57 -9.60
C LEU A 659 -46.43 27.25 -9.29
N ASP A 660 -47.18 26.79 -10.28
CA ASP A 660 -48.58 26.40 -10.13
C ASP A 660 -48.76 25.01 -9.49
N GLY A 661 -49.96 24.80 -8.96
CA GLY A 661 -50.34 23.56 -8.29
C GLY A 661 -50.06 23.53 -6.77
N PRO A 662 -50.58 22.49 -6.08
CA PRO A 662 -50.55 22.40 -4.63
C PRO A 662 -49.15 22.12 -4.08
N ARG A 663 -48.34 21.29 -4.76
CA ARG A 663 -46.95 20.99 -4.34
C ARG A 663 -46.04 22.23 -4.31
N ARG A 664 -46.38 23.28 -5.06
CA ARG A 664 -45.60 24.52 -5.22
C ARG A 664 -46.12 25.69 -4.38
N GLN A 665 -47.21 25.50 -3.63
CA GLN A 665 -47.81 26.52 -2.77
C GLN A 665 -46.80 27.22 -1.82
N PRO A 666 -45.86 26.50 -1.15
CA PRO A 666 -44.91 27.15 -0.24
C PRO A 666 -43.99 28.16 -0.94
N PHE A 667 -43.50 27.84 -2.14
CA PHE A 667 -42.63 28.73 -2.91
C PHE A 667 -43.37 29.95 -3.44
N ARG A 668 -44.57 29.75 -3.97
CA ARG A 668 -45.44 30.87 -4.41
C ARG A 668 -45.85 31.77 -3.25
N TYR A 669 -46.05 31.21 -2.06
CA TYR A 669 -46.29 31.98 -0.84
C TYR A 669 -45.05 32.78 -0.44
N ALA A 670 -43.86 32.14 -0.42
CA ALA A 670 -42.59 32.79 -0.12
C ALA A 670 -42.32 33.96 -1.08
N ASP A 671 -42.47 33.72 -2.38
CA ASP A 671 -42.29 34.71 -3.46
C ASP A 671 -43.20 35.94 -3.27
N ARG A 672 -44.51 35.73 -3.10
CA ARG A 672 -45.46 36.82 -2.85
C ARG A 672 -45.21 37.55 -1.53
N LYS A 673 -44.74 36.83 -0.51
CA LYS A 673 -44.52 37.38 0.82
C LYS A 673 -43.30 38.30 0.83
N ILE A 674 -42.20 37.92 0.17
CA ILE A 674 -41.01 38.78 0.08
C ILE A 674 -41.29 40.04 -0.75
N ASP A 675 -42.06 39.92 -1.83
CA ASP A 675 -42.46 41.08 -2.66
C ASP A 675 -43.32 42.05 -1.84
N LYS A 676 -44.26 41.52 -1.04
CA LYS A 676 -45.10 42.33 -0.14
C LYS A 676 -44.29 43.02 0.97
N ASP A 677 -43.21 42.39 1.41
CA ASP A 677 -42.33 42.90 2.46
C ASP A 677 -41.22 43.82 1.91
N GLY A 678 -41.29 44.19 0.61
CA GLY A 678 -40.45 45.22 0.00
C GLY A 678 -39.12 44.73 -0.57
N LEU A 679 -38.90 43.41 -0.64
CA LEU A 679 -37.69 42.87 -1.24
C LEU A 679 -37.80 42.82 -2.77
N THR A 680 -36.73 43.19 -3.46
CA THR A 680 -36.67 43.18 -4.94
C THR A 680 -35.57 42.23 -5.42
N PHE A 681 -35.85 41.52 -6.52
CA PHE A 681 -34.91 40.59 -7.16
C PHE A 681 -34.34 41.20 -8.43
N GLU A 682 -33.03 41.07 -8.63
CA GLU A 682 -32.32 41.58 -9.80
C GLU A 682 -31.16 40.65 -10.16
N ILE A 683 -30.87 40.49 -11.45
CA ILE A 683 -29.66 39.81 -11.94
C ILE A 683 -28.71 40.89 -12.45
N ILE A 684 -27.56 41.02 -11.79
CA ILE A 684 -26.55 42.02 -12.12
C ILE A 684 -25.53 41.39 -13.08
N PRO A 685 -25.33 41.95 -14.28
CA PRO A 685 -24.35 41.44 -15.24
C PRO A 685 -22.92 41.47 -14.68
N ALA A 686 -22.07 40.52 -15.07
CA ALA A 686 -20.68 40.43 -14.61
C ALA A 686 -19.88 41.74 -14.76
N ALA A 687 -20.16 42.54 -15.80
CA ALA A 687 -19.52 43.83 -16.03
C ALA A 687 -19.81 44.88 -14.94
N ASP A 688 -20.95 44.78 -14.27
CA ASP A 688 -21.44 45.73 -13.25
C ASP A 688 -21.20 45.22 -11.82
N VAL A 689 -20.63 44.02 -11.65
CA VAL A 689 -20.28 43.42 -10.35
C VAL A 689 -19.08 44.08 -9.65
N PRO A 690 -17.99 44.53 -10.32
CA PRO A 690 -16.80 45.03 -9.64
C PRO A 690 -17.04 46.13 -8.58
N PRO A 691 -17.92 47.13 -8.81
CA PRO A 691 -18.26 48.13 -7.80
C PRO A 691 -18.98 47.56 -6.56
N LEU A 692 -19.64 46.41 -6.68
CA LEU A 692 -20.46 45.79 -5.64
C LEU A 692 -19.69 44.79 -4.76
N ILE A 693 -18.47 44.42 -5.16
CA ILE A 693 -17.62 43.45 -4.46
C ILE A 693 -17.50 43.73 -2.95
N PRO A 694 -17.26 44.98 -2.47
CA PRO A 694 -17.17 45.25 -1.04
C PRO A 694 -18.44 44.85 -0.28
N ARG A 695 -19.61 45.13 -0.86
CA ARG A 695 -20.91 44.78 -0.26
C ARG A 695 -21.15 43.27 -0.28
N LEU A 696 -20.83 42.60 -1.38
CA LEU A 696 -20.96 41.14 -1.48
C LEU A 696 -20.04 40.43 -0.48
N ARG A 697 -18.83 40.95 -0.26
CA ARG A 697 -17.88 40.45 0.73
C ARG A 697 -18.43 40.56 2.16
N GLU A 698 -19.01 41.70 2.52
CA GLU A 698 -19.64 41.89 3.84
C GLU A 698 -20.73 40.84 4.10
N ILE A 699 -21.61 40.59 3.12
CA ILE A 699 -22.66 39.56 3.22
C ILE A 699 -22.05 38.16 3.36
N SER A 700 -20.99 37.91 2.59
CA SER A 700 -20.26 36.66 2.60
C SER A 700 -19.65 36.36 3.99
N ASP A 701 -18.96 37.33 4.57
CA ASP A 701 -18.28 37.21 5.86
C ASP A 701 -19.30 37.04 6.99
N ALA A 702 -20.38 37.84 6.99
CA ALA A 702 -21.47 37.72 7.95
C ALA A 702 -22.16 36.34 7.90
N TRP A 703 -22.30 35.75 6.69
CA TRP A 703 -22.87 34.42 6.52
C TRP A 703 -21.93 33.32 7.06
N LEU A 704 -20.62 33.43 6.83
CA LEU A 704 -19.62 32.47 7.33
C LEU A 704 -19.57 32.46 8.86
N ASP A 705 -19.57 33.64 9.47
CA ASP A 705 -19.61 33.82 10.94
C ASP A 705 -20.87 33.18 11.53
N PHE A 706 -22.03 33.46 10.95
CA PHE A 706 -23.31 32.90 11.39
C PHE A 706 -23.36 31.37 11.27
N LYS A 707 -22.70 30.79 10.25
CA LYS A 707 -22.66 29.34 10.03
C LYS A 707 -21.49 28.64 10.74
N SER A 708 -20.62 29.37 11.45
CA SER A 708 -19.41 28.82 12.11
C SER A 708 -18.57 27.93 11.19
N GLY A 709 -18.44 28.35 9.93
CA GLY A 709 -17.77 27.61 8.86
C GLY A 709 -16.53 28.33 8.34
N SER A 710 -15.56 27.57 7.84
CA SER A 710 -14.45 28.06 7.02
C SER A 710 -14.81 27.96 5.54
N GLU A 711 -14.14 28.76 4.71
CA GLU A 711 -14.23 28.60 3.25
C GLU A 711 -13.78 27.20 2.83
N LYS A 712 -14.50 26.63 1.87
CA LYS A 712 -14.12 25.37 1.20
C LYS A 712 -13.50 25.70 -0.14
N GLY A 713 -12.88 24.71 -0.80
CA GLY A 713 -12.30 24.91 -2.12
C GLY A 713 -12.39 23.67 -2.99
N PHE A 714 -11.64 23.70 -4.09
CA PHE A 714 -11.55 22.65 -5.10
C PHE A 714 -12.87 22.39 -5.84
N SER A 715 -13.81 21.69 -5.21
CA SER A 715 -15.11 21.32 -5.78
C SER A 715 -16.25 22.28 -5.41
N LEU A 716 -15.95 23.33 -4.65
CA LEU A 716 -16.88 24.39 -4.23
C LEU A 716 -16.18 25.72 -4.41
N GLY A 717 -16.89 26.74 -4.89
CA GLY A 717 -16.38 28.09 -4.92
C GLY A 717 -16.21 28.68 -3.52
N TYR A 718 -15.29 29.62 -3.41
CA TYR A 718 -15.12 30.49 -2.25
C TYR A 718 -15.14 31.94 -2.70
N PHE A 719 -15.36 32.86 -1.76
CA PHE A 719 -15.43 34.27 -2.10
C PHE A 719 -14.04 34.83 -2.43
N ASP A 720 -13.77 35.00 -3.71
CA ASP A 720 -12.59 35.64 -4.27
C ASP A 720 -12.99 36.76 -5.24
N ASP A 721 -12.32 37.91 -5.18
CA ASP A 721 -12.72 39.09 -5.95
C ASP A 721 -12.60 38.85 -7.45
N GLU A 722 -11.52 38.20 -7.90
CA GLU A 722 -11.30 37.93 -9.33
C GLU A 722 -12.23 36.84 -9.85
N TYR A 723 -12.61 35.90 -8.98
CA TYR A 723 -13.62 34.90 -9.30
C TYR A 723 -15.02 35.52 -9.43
N MET A 724 -15.43 36.36 -8.47
CA MET A 724 -16.77 36.96 -8.44
C MET A 724 -17.03 37.92 -9.61
N LYS A 725 -16.00 38.65 -10.06
CA LYS A 725 -16.11 39.56 -11.22
C LYS A 725 -16.40 38.86 -12.55
N ARG A 726 -16.27 37.53 -12.62
CA ARG A 726 -16.43 36.76 -13.88
C ARG A 726 -17.86 36.33 -14.16
N PHE A 727 -18.74 36.41 -13.17
CA PHE A 727 -20.08 35.83 -13.25
C PHE A 727 -21.14 36.86 -12.97
N ASP A 728 -22.31 36.69 -13.60
CA ASP A 728 -23.50 37.41 -13.22
C ASP A 728 -23.88 37.05 -11.78
N VAL A 729 -24.45 38.01 -11.05
CA VAL A 729 -24.84 37.84 -9.66
C VAL A 729 -26.31 38.16 -9.50
N ALA A 730 -27.10 37.16 -9.14
CA ALA A 730 -28.47 37.35 -8.71
C ALA A 730 -28.49 37.90 -7.29
N VAL A 731 -29.21 38.98 -7.04
CA VAL A 731 -29.29 39.64 -5.75
C VAL A 731 -30.73 39.81 -5.28
N LEU A 732 -30.91 39.83 -3.95
CA LEU A 732 -32.10 40.37 -3.32
C LEU A 732 -31.73 41.65 -2.59
N LYS A 733 -32.54 42.69 -2.79
CA LYS A 733 -32.39 43.99 -2.14
C LYS A 733 -33.53 44.24 -1.16
N SER A 734 -33.22 44.79 0.01
CA SER A 734 -34.17 45.32 1.00
C SER A 734 -33.87 46.80 1.18
N ASP A 735 -34.86 47.66 1.02
CA ASP A 735 -34.69 49.12 1.11
C ASP A 735 -33.55 49.67 0.21
N GLY A 736 -33.36 49.06 -0.97
CA GLY A 736 -32.32 49.40 -1.94
C GLY A 736 -30.95 48.76 -1.69
N GLU A 737 -30.72 48.17 -0.52
CA GLU A 737 -29.46 47.54 -0.12
C GLU A 737 -29.44 46.03 -0.41
N ILE A 738 -28.34 45.51 -0.94
CA ILE A 738 -28.19 44.07 -1.20
C ILE A 738 -28.14 43.33 0.14
N VAL A 739 -29.02 42.34 0.32
CA VAL A 739 -29.11 41.52 1.53
C VAL A 739 -28.81 40.04 1.28
N ALA A 740 -28.86 39.59 0.03
CA ALA A 740 -28.44 38.25 -0.37
C ALA A 740 -27.95 38.25 -1.82
N PHE A 741 -27.08 37.30 -2.13
CA PHE A 741 -26.56 37.12 -3.48
C PHE A 741 -26.35 35.65 -3.82
N ALA A 742 -26.37 35.35 -5.12
CA ALA A 742 -25.90 34.10 -5.67
C ALA A 742 -25.18 34.34 -7.01
N ASN A 743 -23.93 33.90 -7.14
CA ASN A 743 -23.25 33.94 -8.44
C ASN A 743 -23.75 32.81 -9.33
N MET A 744 -23.91 33.11 -10.62
CA MET A 744 -24.57 32.23 -11.58
C MET A 744 -23.55 31.62 -12.53
N TRP A 745 -23.53 30.29 -12.62
CA TRP A 745 -22.81 29.59 -13.68
C TRP A 745 -23.76 29.27 -14.82
N ARG A 746 -23.38 29.70 -16.02
CA ARG A 746 -24.17 29.57 -17.24
C ARG A 746 -23.47 28.59 -18.17
N GLY A 747 -24.13 27.46 -18.48
CA GLY A 747 -23.68 26.54 -19.51
C GLY A 747 -24.01 27.03 -20.91
N ALA A 748 -23.25 26.56 -21.89
CA ALA A 748 -23.46 26.84 -23.31
C ALA A 748 -24.82 26.35 -23.81
N ASP A 749 -25.26 26.90 -24.95
CA ASP A 749 -26.52 26.54 -25.64
C ASP A 749 -27.77 26.59 -24.75
N LYS A 750 -27.74 27.37 -23.66
CA LYS A 750 -28.79 27.42 -22.64
C LYS A 750 -29.15 26.03 -22.09
N TYR A 751 -28.18 25.11 -22.06
CA TYR A 751 -28.43 23.72 -21.66
C TYR A 751 -28.65 23.58 -20.14
N GLU A 752 -27.74 24.14 -19.34
CA GLU A 752 -27.79 24.06 -17.87
C GLU A 752 -27.39 25.40 -17.23
N ILE A 753 -28.05 25.76 -16.14
CA ILE A 753 -27.68 26.90 -15.27
C ILE A 753 -27.69 26.47 -13.81
N THR A 754 -26.83 27.05 -13.00
CA THR A 754 -26.75 26.79 -11.56
C THR A 754 -26.24 28.00 -10.79
N VAL A 755 -26.21 27.86 -9.47
CA VAL A 755 -25.62 28.80 -8.53
C VAL A 755 -24.53 28.09 -7.74
N ASP A 756 -23.45 28.79 -7.46
CA ASP A 756 -22.31 28.25 -6.72
C ASP A 756 -22.33 28.72 -5.27
N LEU A 757 -21.97 29.98 -5.05
CA LEU A 757 -22.17 30.66 -3.78
C LEU A 757 -23.61 31.17 -3.72
N MET A 758 -24.28 30.89 -2.61
CA MET A 758 -25.55 31.52 -2.27
C MET A 758 -25.48 31.93 -0.80
N ARG A 759 -25.34 33.24 -0.56
CA ARG A 759 -25.10 33.81 0.76
C ARG A 759 -26.09 34.93 1.05
N TYR A 760 -26.39 35.13 2.32
CA TYR A 760 -27.42 36.05 2.77
C TYR A 760 -27.06 36.62 4.15
N MET A 761 -27.50 37.84 4.40
CA MET A 761 -27.37 38.47 5.71
C MET A 761 -28.25 37.75 6.73
N PRO A 762 -27.72 37.42 7.92
CA PRO A 762 -28.52 36.82 8.98
C PRO A 762 -29.72 37.69 9.37
N ASN A 763 -30.81 37.05 9.81
CA ASN A 763 -32.00 37.70 10.38
C ASN A 763 -32.80 38.64 9.44
N VAL A 764 -32.58 38.61 8.13
CA VAL A 764 -33.34 39.42 7.16
C VAL A 764 -34.78 38.92 7.00
N HIS A 765 -34.98 37.69 6.54
CA HIS A 765 -36.32 37.13 6.38
C HIS A 765 -36.28 35.59 6.38
N LYS A 766 -37.26 34.95 7.04
CA LYS A 766 -37.27 33.48 7.20
C LYS A 766 -37.50 32.71 5.89
N LEU A 767 -38.14 33.34 4.91
CA LEU A 767 -38.49 32.73 3.61
C LEU A 767 -37.55 33.12 2.47
N LEU A 768 -36.43 33.80 2.79
CA LEU A 768 -35.53 34.39 1.79
C LEU A 768 -34.99 33.34 0.79
N MET A 769 -34.53 32.19 1.29
CA MET A 769 -33.97 31.13 0.44
C MET A 769 -35.01 30.51 -0.50
N ASP A 770 -36.20 30.19 0.01
CA ASP A 770 -37.28 29.61 -0.80
C ASP A 770 -37.70 30.58 -1.92
N ALA A 771 -37.78 31.87 -1.61
CA ALA A 771 -38.13 32.89 -2.59
C ALA A 771 -36.99 33.17 -3.60
N LEU A 772 -35.74 33.20 -3.16
CA LEU A 772 -34.58 33.37 -4.05
C LEU A 772 -34.50 32.24 -5.08
N PHE A 773 -34.70 30.99 -4.66
CA PHE A 773 -34.76 29.86 -5.60
C PHE A 773 -35.96 29.96 -6.55
N ALA A 774 -37.14 30.39 -6.06
CA ALA A 774 -38.31 30.57 -6.90
C ALA A 774 -38.05 31.62 -8.01
N LYS A 775 -37.51 32.79 -7.64
CA LYS A 775 -37.12 33.84 -8.59
C LYS A 775 -36.05 33.36 -9.57
N LEU A 776 -35.00 32.69 -9.09
CA LEU A 776 -33.93 32.15 -9.94
C LEU A 776 -34.43 31.13 -10.96
N LEU A 777 -35.29 30.19 -10.55
CA LEU A 777 -35.86 29.17 -11.44
C LEU A 777 -36.74 29.81 -12.52
N MET A 778 -37.57 30.79 -12.14
CA MET A 778 -38.43 31.50 -13.09
C MET A 778 -37.62 32.37 -14.06
N ALA A 779 -36.65 33.15 -13.56
CA ALA A 779 -35.76 33.94 -14.41
C ALA A 779 -34.94 33.07 -15.38
N SER A 780 -34.40 31.94 -14.89
CA SER A 780 -33.69 30.98 -15.73
C SER A 780 -34.57 30.37 -16.82
N LYS A 781 -35.85 30.12 -16.50
CA LYS A 781 -36.83 29.65 -17.48
C LYS A 781 -37.14 30.72 -18.52
N GLU A 782 -37.31 31.97 -18.11
CA GLU A 782 -37.56 33.11 -19.02
C GLU A 782 -36.38 33.34 -19.97
N GLU A 783 -35.15 33.13 -19.50
CA GLU A 783 -33.95 33.16 -20.33
C GLU A 783 -33.77 31.94 -21.26
N GLY A 784 -34.66 30.95 -21.16
CA GLY A 784 -34.73 29.79 -22.06
C GLY A 784 -33.84 28.60 -21.68
N TYR A 785 -33.38 28.50 -20.44
CA TYR A 785 -32.57 27.33 -20.03
C TYR A 785 -33.40 26.05 -19.97
N LYS A 786 -32.79 24.91 -20.33
CA LYS A 786 -33.40 23.58 -20.18
C LYS A 786 -33.33 23.05 -18.75
N TRP A 787 -32.15 23.07 -18.14
CA TRP A 787 -31.92 22.51 -16.81
C TRP A 787 -31.49 23.56 -15.80
N PHE A 788 -32.09 23.53 -14.60
CA PHE A 788 -31.51 24.18 -13.42
C PHE A 788 -30.88 23.12 -12.52
N ASN A 789 -29.56 23.17 -12.35
CA ASN A 789 -28.85 22.26 -11.45
C ASN A 789 -28.89 22.82 -10.01
N LEU A 790 -29.46 22.09 -9.07
CA LEU A 790 -29.55 22.47 -7.65
C LEU A 790 -28.32 22.02 -6.84
N GLY A 791 -27.32 21.43 -7.50
CA GLY A 791 -26.12 20.87 -6.91
C GLY A 791 -26.30 19.47 -6.33
N ALA A 792 -25.23 18.90 -5.79
CA ALA A 792 -25.21 17.54 -5.25
C ALA A 792 -25.94 17.39 -3.89
N ALA A 793 -26.58 16.24 -3.68
CA ALA A 793 -27.00 15.72 -2.39
C ALA A 793 -26.05 14.57 -2.01
N PRO A 794 -25.18 14.75 -1.00
CA PRO A 794 -24.22 13.72 -0.58
C PRO A 794 -24.93 12.43 -0.16
N LEU A 795 -24.35 11.29 -0.54
CA LEU A 795 -24.70 9.94 -0.07
C LEU A 795 -26.15 9.49 -0.35
N SER A 796 -26.91 10.24 -1.16
CA SER A 796 -28.25 9.86 -1.58
C SER A 796 -28.23 8.69 -2.58
N GLY A 797 -29.23 7.81 -2.48
CA GLY A 797 -29.41 6.68 -3.41
C GLY A 797 -28.35 5.58 -3.29
N LEU A 798 -27.66 5.47 -2.14
CA LEU A 798 -26.82 4.32 -1.82
C LEU A 798 -27.68 3.12 -1.46
N SER A 799 -27.48 1.98 -2.14
CA SER A 799 -28.23 0.75 -1.84
C SER A 799 -27.63 0.05 -0.60
N GLY A 800 -28.47 -0.17 0.42
CA GLY A 800 -28.12 -0.92 1.63
C GLY A 800 -28.25 -2.43 1.50
N SER A 801 -28.39 -2.96 0.27
CA SER A 801 -28.67 -4.39 0.06
C SER A 801 -27.49 -5.27 0.51
N ARG A 802 -27.80 -6.49 0.97
CA ARG A 802 -26.81 -7.46 1.45
C ARG A 802 -25.76 -7.85 0.40
N LEU A 803 -26.09 -7.67 -0.89
CA LEU A 803 -25.25 -7.93 -2.05
C LEU A 803 -24.51 -6.69 -2.57
N ALA A 804 -24.73 -5.50 -2.00
CA ALA A 804 -24.04 -4.28 -2.41
C ALA A 804 -22.54 -4.36 -2.09
N SER A 805 -21.72 -3.69 -2.91
CA SER A 805 -20.27 -3.58 -2.71
C SER A 805 -19.93 -3.17 -1.27
N ARG A 806 -18.83 -3.72 -0.72
CA ARG A 806 -18.39 -3.43 0.65
C ARG A 806 -18.20 -1.93 0.90
N TRP A 807 -17.86 -1.16 -0.14
CA TRP A 807 -17.73 0.29 -0.08
C TRP A 807 -19.07 1.02 -0.03
N ASN A 808 -20.11 0.57 -0.73
CA ASN A 808 -21.45 1.14 -0.59
C ASN A 808 -22.00 0.94 0.83
N ARG A 809 -21.66 -0.20 1.46
CA ARG A 809 -22.01 -0.45 2.86
C ARG A 809 -21.23 0.46 3.81
N PHE A 810 -19.93 0.66 3.58
CA PHE A 810 -19.13 1.61 4.35
C PHE A 810 -19.62 3.06 4.17
N GLY A 811 -19.95 3.47 2.94
CA GLY A 811 -20.57 4.76 2.63
C GLY A 811 -21.94 4.92 3.31
N SER A 812 -22.77 3.87 3.33
CA SER A 812 -24.04 3.87 4.05
C SER A 812 -23.86 3.91 5.58
N PHE A 813 -22.76 3.34 6.09
CA PHE A 813 -22.40 3.40 7.51
C PHE A 813 -21.91 4.80 7.91
N ILE A 814 -21.11 5.45 7.06
CA ILE A 814 -20.77 6.87 7.23
C ILE A 814 -22.01 7.74 7.08
N TYR A 815 -22.93 7.47 6.15
CA TYR A 815 -24.20 8.20 6.02
C TYR A 815 -25.03 8.12 7.30
N LYS A 816 -25.24 6.91 7.83
CA LYS A 816 -26.04 6.69 9.04
C LYS A 816 -25.41 7.27 10.31
N ARG A 817 -24.08 7.39 10.38
CA ARG A 817 -23.37 8.01 11.52
C ARG A 817 -23.01 9.48 11.32
N GLY A 818 -22.98 9.93 10.07
CA GLY A 818 -22.71 11.31 9.67
C GLY A 818 -23.96 12.17 9.60
N ALA A 819 -25.16 11.56 9.58
CA ALA A 819 -26.43 12.25 9.79
C ALA A 819 -26.48 13.00 11.14
N ASP A 820 -25.72 12.55 12.14
CA ASP A 820 -25.58 13.23 13.43
C ASP A 820 -24.62 14.44 13.39
N LEU A 821 -23.78 14.56 12.35
CA LEU A 821 -22.74 15.59 12.20
C LEU A 821 -23.05 16.59 11.07
N TYR A 822 -23.95 16.25 10.15
CA TYR A 822 -24.41 17.08 9.04
C TYR A 822 -25.89 16.76 8.78
N HIS A 823 -26.73 17.79 8.71
CA HIS A 823 -28.16 17.68 8.37
C HIS A 823 -28.39 17.32 6.87
N PHE A 824 -27.80 16.22 6.39
CA PHE A 824 -27.88 15.78 4.99
C PHE A 824 -29.31 15.46 4.53
N ASP A 825 -30.14 14.93 5.44
CA ASP A 825 -31.55 14.64 5.17
C ASP A 825 -32.37 15.92 4.89
N GLY A 826 -32.00 17.04 5.51
CA GLY A 826 -32.63 18.34 5.26
C GLY A 826 -32.34 18.90 3.87
N LEU A 827 -31.12 18.69 3.35
CA LEU A 827 -30.71 19.21 2.03
C LEU A 827 -31.36 18.44 0.88
N LYS A 828 -31.45 17.11 0.99
CA LYS A 828 -32.16 16.31 -0.01
C LYS A 828 -33.66 16.61 0.00
N ALA A 829 -34.27 16.62 1.19
CA ALA A 829 -35.69 16.95 1.34
C ALA A 829 -36.01 18.36 0.81
N PHE A 830 -35.11 19.33 1.00
CA PHE A 830 -35.22 20.66 0.41
C PHE A 830 -35.25 20.63 -1.12
N LYS A 831 -34.32 19.90 -1.75
CA LYS A 831 -34.23 19.77 -3.21
C LYS A 831 -35.39 18.99 -3.81
N GLU A 832 -35.90 17.99 -3.10
CA GLU A 832 -37.05 17.17 -3.53
C GLU A 832 -38.31 18.01 -3.76
N LYS A 833 -38.47 19.11 -3.01
CA LYS A 833 -39.58 20.07 -3.21
C LYS A 833 -39.60 20.64 -4.63
N PHE A 834 -38.48 20.57 -5.35
CA PHE A 834 -38.36 21.05 -6.71
C PHE A 834 -38.78 20.05 -7.79
N ASP A 835 -39.11 18.81 -7.43
CA ASP A 835 -39.35 17.68 -8.35
C ASP A 835 -38.17 17.45 -9.33
N PRO A 836 -36.93 17.31 -8.83
CA PRO A 836 -35.76 17.20 -9.69
C PRO A 836 -35.57 15.78 -10.25
N VAL A 837 -34.91 15.70 -11.40
CA VAL A 837 -34.30 14.48 -11.91
C VAL A 837 -32.97 14.25 -11.19
N TRP A 838 -32.90 13.15 -10.44
CA TRP A 838 -31.70 12.74 -9.71
C TRP A 838 -30.74 11.94 -10.59
N THR A 839 -29.52 12.45 -10.78
CA THR A 839 -28.45 11.76 -11.53
C THR A 839 -27.32 11.34 -10.58
N PRO A 840 -26.89 10.06 -10.56
CA PRO A 840 -25.79 9.65 -9.69
C PRO A 840 -24.47 10.28 -10.15
N HIS A 841 -23.59 10.57 -9.19
CA HIS A 841 -22.20 10.95 -9.48
C HIS A 841 -21.23 10.14 -8.62
N TYR A 842 -20.00 10.00 -9.11
CA TYR A 842 -19.03 9.06 -8.60
C TYR A 842 -17.68 9.71 -8.32
N MET A 843 -16.96 9.13 -7.38
CA MET A 843 -15.52 9.26 -7.24
C MET A 843 -14.90 8.01 -7.83
N VAL A 844 -14.08 8.18 -8.86
CA VAL A 844 -13.32 7.11 -9.48
C VAL A 844 -11.91 7.14 -8.92
N CYS A 845 -11.42 6.02 -8.39
CA CYS A 845 -10.11 5.95 -7.74
C CYS A 845 -9.54 4.52 -7.76
N PRO A 846 -8.28 4.32 -7.33
CA PRO A 846 -7.71 2.97 -7.24
C PRO A 846 -8.41 2.14 -6.17
N GLY A 847 -8.59 0.85 -6.44
CA GLY A 847 -9.20 -0.09 -5.50
C GLY A 847 -8.30 -0.49 -4.33
N GLY A 848 -8.88 -1.20 -3.35
CA GLY A 848 -8.13 -1.81 -2.25
C GLY A 848 -7.75 -0.86 -1.11
N LEU A 849 -6.49 -0.89 -0.66
CA LEU A 849 -6.00 -0.11 0.48
C LEU A 849 -5.77 1.37 0.14
N GLU A 850 -5.72 1.69 -1.15
CA GLU A 850 -5.53 3.05 -1.64
C GLU A 850 -6.84 3.86 -1.61
N THR A 851 -8.00 3.20 -1.61
CA THR A 851 -9.31 3.84 -1.63
C THR A 851 -9.56 4.78 -0.43
N PRO A 852 -9.37 4.36 0.85
CA PRO A 852 -9.48 5.28 1.99
C PRO A 852 -8.55 6.46 1.92
N ARG A 853 -7.33 6.25 1.41
CA ARG A 853 -6.33 7.32 1.29
C ARG A 853 -6.76 8.34 0.24
N ALA A 854 -7.23 7.88 -0.92
CA ALA A 854 -7.79 8.75 -1.95
C ALA A 854 -8.97 9.58 -1.40
N LEU A 855 -9.84 8.97 -0.60
CA LEU A 855 -10.99 9.66 -0.01
C LEU A 855 -10.56 10.71 1.01
N LEU A 856 -9.61 10.39 1.89
CA LEU A 856 -9.00 11.35 2.82
C LEU A 856 -8.29 12.49 2.09
N ASP A 857 -7.55 12.18 1.03
CA ASP A 857 -6.86 13.17 0.21
C ASP A 857 -7.86 14.12 -0.46
N ALA A 858 -8.96 13.60 -1.02
CA ALA A 858 -10.03 14.41 -1.61
C ALA A 858 -10.74 15.28 -0.57
N THR A 859 -11.08 14.74 0.60
CA THR A 859 -11.67 15.52 1.70
C THR A 859 -10.73 16.61 2.21
N THR A 860 -9.44 16.31 2.32
CA THR A 860 -8.42 17.30 2.73
C THR A 860 -8.26 18.41 1.69
N LEU A 861 -8.44 18.07 0.41
CA LEU A 861 -8.38 19.05 -0.67
C LEU A 861 -9.54 20.04 -0.60
N ILE A 862 -10.75 19.55 -0.32
CA ILE A 862 -11.99 20.34 -0.24
C ILE A 862 -12.05 21.18 1.06
N ASN A 863 -11.67 20.62 2.19
CA ASN A 863 -11.80 21.25 3.51
C ASN A 863 -10.51 21.92 4.03
N GLY A 864 -9.38 21.80 3.34
CA GLY A 864 -8.10 22.43 3.74
C GLY A 864 -7.30 21.71 4.84
N SER A 865 -7.93 21.09 5.85
CA SER A 865 -7.25 20.38 6.96
C SER A 865 -7.93 19.04 7.31
N PRO A 866 -7.18 17.94 7.53
CA PRO A 866 -7.74 16.66 8.01
C PRO A 866 -8.27 16.71 9.45
N LEU A 867 -7.78 17.65 10.28
CA LEU A 867 -8.02 17.70 11.73
C LEU A 867 -9.29 18.44 12.12
N GLU A 868 -9.86 19.26 11.24
CA GLU A 868 -11.18 19.87 11.47
C GLU A 868 -12.31 18.83 11.42
N PHE A 869 -12.09 17.71 10.72
CA PHE A 869 -13.05 16.60 10.63
C PHE A 869 -13.19 15.78 11.92
N ILE A 870 -12.17 15.79 12.80
CA ILE A 870 -12.15 15.00 14.05
C ILE A 870 -12.44 15.87 15.28
N ARG A 871 -12.40 17.20 15.14
CA ARG A 871 -12.55 18.16 16.25
C ARG A 871 -13.96 18.73 16.42
N LYS A 872 -14.93 18.40 15.56
CA LYS A 872 -16.33 18.82 15.71
C LYS A 872 -17.23 17.64 15.98
#